data_AF-A0A520K7U8-F1
#
_entry.id   AF-A0A520K7U8-F1
#
_cell.length_a   1.000
_cell.length_b   1.000
_cell.length_c   1.000
_cell.angle_alpha   90.00
_cell.angle_beta   90.00
_cell.angle_gamma   90.00
#
_symmetry.space_group_name_H-M   'P 1'
#
loop_
_entity.id
_entity.type
_entity.pdbx_description
1 polymer ?
#
loop_
_entity_poly.entity_id
_entity_poly.type
_entity_poly.pdbx_seq_one_letter_code
_entity_poly.pdbx_strand_id
1 'polypeptide(L)'
;MRKTGLAVLASVLVGLLLLAALPASASAMEGWQYQWEIAIQENSGETLRDYQVLVALSGSDFPEEAQADGDDARFTDADGRELGYWIEEFDADSEHAMIWVKMPLIPANDEVKVTMWYGNPGAEGESDGEAVFEFFDDFDTNTLSNYDVNLDTILYPDWKTPANPTYDPINKRVNINSGDNIETTISPKDTVFLNVYAEAIFHLDGTYPEGGNGKISVRWQDDNNWYQGGKSGARYSKTGGGGSACSYISPTIYKIFAGNDACLAAPTGNSYINLGTEQKIGFGVAGNTLKLFLNDDLVLQTTDGSITSSGRIVFSGIQYRGWIDNIRVRKYASSEPTVTRAPPAPATHTALTITKSPSPHSIRQFQETTITISVENTGTTDATDIEIADAIHTSFDLTSGDFPNPKRYDLIRSGETRDLQYTIRAKESGTFTLDPATVTYADEDGNIQEAKSEPHIIKVIPSTEGGTSGGTSRSNPSISTASVQLHGEKTDVVLGEDILLKLSAVNLITKPAMHVQVIIIPPSGMSVTSSAFAKSGAGQYTTTYELEPGTGKDIEVAIRSNQVGDFDVNGRIIYYFGDDCEGAEDHTLVLPITVRAELEPGAERTESSSGSKGASVPGFGVVVTGMILFAIYLRRKRA
;
A
#
# COMPACT_ATOMS: atom_id res chain seq x y z
N MET A 1 -78.62 21.30 28.24
CA MET A 1 -77.94 22.61 28.34
C MET A 1 -76.58 22.52 27.65
N ARG A 2 -76.30 23.47 26.73
CA ARG A 2 -74.99 23.83 26.12
C ARG A 2 -74.25 22.71 25.34
N LYS A 3 -74.25 22.72 24.00
CA LYS A 3 -73.57 23.59 23.00
C LYS A 3 -72.14 23.11 22.63
N THR A 4 -72.00 22.89 21.31
CA THR A 4 -70.85 23.12 20.39
C THR A 4 -69.67 22.15 20.47
N GLY A 5 -69.35 21.37 19.43
CA GLY A 5 -68.81 21.76 18.10
C GLY A 5 -67.30 21.40 18.12
N LEU A 6 -66.63 20.83 17.13
CA LEU A 6 -66.71 20.90 15.68
C LEU A 6 -65.74 19.81 15.15
N ALA A 7 -66.13 19.07 14.11
CA ALA A 7 -65.23 18.21 13.36
C ALA A 7 -64.43 19.03 12.34
N VAL A 8 -63.12 18.82 12.23
CA VAL A 8 -62.30 19.30 11.12
C VAL A 8 -61.42 18.14 10.64
N LEU A 9 -61.66 17.71 9.40
CA LEU A 9 -60.74 16.89 8.60
C LEU A 9 -59.52 17.74 8.24
N ALA A 10 -58.32 17.20 8.39
CA ALA A 10 -57.14 17.67 7.68
C ALA A 10 -56.34 16.45 7.18
N SER A 11 -56.27 16.36 5.86
CA SER A 11 -55.54 15.38 5.06
C SER A 11 -54.03 15.45 5.34
N VAL A 12 -53.39 14.32 5.61
CA VAL A 12 -51.92 14.22 5.66
C VAL A 12 -51.43 13.72 4.30
N LEU A 13 -50.79 14.62 3.57
CA LEU A 13 -50.02 14.34 2.35
C LEU A 13 -48.75 13.58 2.77
N VAL A 14 -48.57 12.35 2.32
CA VAL A 14 -47.32 11.60 2.48
C VAL A 14 -46.35 12.07 1.40
N GLY A 15 -45.47 13.00 1.76
CA GLY A 15 -44.29 13.36 0.97
C GLY A 15 -43.21 12.31 1.18
N LEU A 16 -42.92 11.55 0.13
CA LEU A 16 -41.80 10.61 0.07
C LEU A 16 -40.49 11.43 -0.02
N LEU A 17 -39.85 11.70 1.12
CA LEU A 17 -38.45 12.15 1.12
C LEU A 17 -37.58 10.92 0.82
N LEU A 18 -37.08 10.83 -0.42
CA LEU A 18 -35.86 10.07 -0.68
C LEU A 18 -34.73 10.81 0.05
N LEU A 19 -34.34 10.30 1.21
CA LEU A 19 -33.04 10.62 1.80
C LEU A 19 -32.01 9.92 0.90
N ALA A 20 -31.40 10.67 -0.02
CA ALA A 20 -30.14 10.26 -0.60
C ALA A 20 -29.15 10.20 0.57
N ALA A 21 -28.77 8.99 0.99
CA ALA A 21 -27.63 8.79 1.86
C ALA A 21 -26.40 9.28 1.07
N LEU A 22 -25.94 10.49 1.39
CA LEU A 22 -24.59 10.89 1.06
C LEU A 22 -23.66 9.84 1.67
N PRO A 23 -22.62 9.37 0.96
CA PRO A 23 -21.58 8.59 1.62
C PRO A 23 -21.05 9.46 2.76
N ALA A 24 -21.07 8.92 3.98
CA ALA A 24 -20.43 9.56 5.10
C ALA A 24 -18.95 9.73 4.73
N SER A 25 -18.55 10.96 4.47
CA SER A 25 -17.14 11.34 4.43
C SER A 25 -16.54 10.88 5.75
N ALA A 26 -15.40 10.18 5.72
CA ALA A 26 -14.64 9.83 6.90
C ALA A 26 -14.54 11.07 7.80
N SER A 27 -15.13 11.01 8.99
CA SER A 27 -15.08 12.13 9.91
C SER A 27 -13.62 12.31 10.31
N ALA A 28 -12.97 13.37 9.83
CA ALA A 28 -11.70 13.80 10.41
C ALA A 28 -11.92 14.01 11.91
N MET A 29 -11.15 13.34 12.77
CA MET A 29 -11.16 13.65 14.20
C MET A 29 -10.54 15.03 14.40
N GLU A 30 -11.39 16.02 14.70
CA GLU A 30 -10.98 17.41 14.86
C GLU A 30 -9.86 17.54 15.90
N GLY A 31 -8.69 18.03 15.48
CA GLY A 31 -7.50 18.19 16.33
C GLY A 31 -6.43 17.11 16.17
N TRP A 32 -6.71 16.02 15.43
CA TRP A 32 -5.73 15.00 15.08
C TRP A 32 -5.03 15.37 13.78
N GLN A 33 -3.70 15.43 13.82
CA GLN A 33 -2.88 15.94 12.72
C GLN A 33 -2.44 14.84 11.76
N TYR A 34 -2.32 13.61 12.26
CA TYR A 34 -1.82 12.47 11.51
C TYR A 34 -2.77 11.28 11.65
N GLN A 35 -2.81 10.47 10.60
CA GLN A 35 -3.55 9.22 10.57
C GLN A 35 -2.79 8.17 9.77
N TRP A 36 -2.94 6.92 10.16
CA TRP A 36 -2.38 5.75 9.49
C TRP A 36 -3.43 4.68 9.33
N GLU A 37 -3.50 4.14 8.12
CA GLU A 37 -4.34 2.99 7.83
C GLU A 37 -3.57 1.70 8.10
N ILE A 38 -4.21 0.79 8.82
CA ILE A 38 -3.70 -0.51 9.23
C ILE A 38 -4.62 -1.56 8.61
N ALA A 39 -4.04 -2.45 7.82
CA ALA A 39 -4.72 -3.60 7.25
C ALA A 39 -4.55 -4.81 8.18
N ILE A 40 -5.66 -5.49 8.46
CA ILE A 40 -5.73 -6.69 9.29
C ILE A 40 -6.30 -7.83 8.45
N GLN A 41 -5.44 -8.77 8.07
CA GLN A 41 -5.81 -9.95 7.28
C GLN A 41 -6.14 -11.13 8.19
N GLU A 42 -7.32 -11.71 8.02
CA GLU A 42 -7.73 -12.95 8.68
C GLU A 42 -7.03 -14.16 8.05
N ASN A 43 -6.48 -15.06 8.88
CA ASN A 43 -5.64 -16.18 8.42
C ASN A 43 -6.09 -17.57 8.87
N SER A 44 -7.08 -17.66 9.76
CA SER A 44 -7.56 -18.90 10.34
C SER A 44 -8.68 -19.57 9.52
N GLY A 45 -9.33 -18.80 8.64
CA GLY A 45 -10.49 -19.24 7.86
C GLY A 45 -11.81 -19.17 8.63
N GLU A 46 -11.81 -18.57 9.81
CA GLU A 46 -12.98 -18.39 10.67
C GLU A 46 -13.31 -16.91 10.82
N THR A 47 -14.60 -16.58 10.96
CA THR A 47 -15.00 -15.20 11.24
C THR A 47 -14.72 -14.88 12.70
N LEU A 48 -13.87 -13.88 12.94
CA LEU A 48 -13.47 -13.44 14.27
C LEU A 48 -14.37 -12.27 14.72
N ARG A 49 -14.86 -12.31 15.96
CA ARG A 49 -15.73 -11.27 16.55
C ARG A 49 -15.20 -10.84 17.90
N ASP A 50 -15.23 -9.53 18.13
CA ASP A 50 -14.64 -8.88 19.32
C ASP A 50 -13.26 -9.48 19.63
N TYR A 51 -12.41 -9.53 18.60
CA TYR A 51 -11.12 -10.21 18.63
C TYR A 51 -9.99 -9.21 18.86
N GLN A 52 -9.08 -9.54 19.78
CA GLN A 52 -7.97 -8.67 20.15
C GLN A 52 -6.79 -8.91 19.21
N VAL A 53 -6.39 -7.89 18.46
CA VAL A 53 -5.24 -7.92 17.54
C VAL A 53 -4.10 -7.07 18.09
N LEU A 54 -2.86 -7.51 17.89
CA LEU A 54 -1.67 -6.75 18.26
C LEU A 54 -1.19 -5.95 17.04
N VAL A 55 -1.16 -4.63 17.18
CA VAL A 55 -0.48 -3.69 16.29
C VAL A 55 0.90 -3.44 16.87
N ALA A 56 1.92 -4.04 16.26
CA ALA A 56 3.32 -3.81 16.63
C ALA A 56 3.95 -2.81 15.65
N LEU A 57 4.43 -1.69 16.16
CA LEU A 57 5.00 -0.58 15.39
C LEU A 57 6.47 -0.45 15.75
N SER A 58 7.34 -0.33 14.75
CA SER A 58 8.75 -0.08 14.99
C SER A 58 9.47 0.60 13.83
N GLY A 59 10.56 1.30 14.13
CA GLY A 59 11.38 1.98 13.13
C GLY A 59 10.55 2.94 12.28
N SER A 60 10.56 2.76 10.95
CA SER A 60 9.81 3.64 10.01
C SER A 60 8.27 3.58 10.14
N ASP A 61 7.75 2.62 10.91
CA ASP A 61 6.32 2.50 11.23
C ASP A 61 5.99 3.06 12.62
N PHE A 62 6.97 3.61 13.37
CA PHE A 62 6.74 4.22 14.68
C PHE A 62 6.18 5.66 14.54
N PRO A 63 5.10 6.02 15.26
CA PRO A 63 4.45 7.33 15.13
C PRO A 63 5.24 8.43 15.85
N GLU A 64 6.30 8.93 15.20
CA GLU A 64 7.20 9.96 15.75
C GLU A 64 6.46 11.23 16.22
N GLU A 65 5.34 11.57 15.61
CA GLU A 65 4.56 12.76 15.95
C GLU A 65 3.51 12.55 17.06
N ALA A 66 3.39 11.33 17.60
CA ALA A 66 2.56 11.05 18.76
C ALA A 66 3.21 11.59 20.05
N GLN A 67 2.44 11.65 21.14
CA GLN A 67 2.97 11.92 22.47
C GLN A 67 3.94 10.80 22.90
N ALA A 68 4.90 11.13 23.77
CA ALA A 68 5.99 10.21 24.14
C ALA A 68 5.52 8.94 24.86
N ASP A 69 4.31 8.96 25.43
CA ASP A 69 3.60 7.86 26.08
C ASP A 69 2.47 7.26 25.20
N GLY A 70 2.21 7.85 24.02
CA GLY A 70 1.16 7.43 23.10
C GLY A 70 -0.26 7.80 23.52
N ASP A 71 -0.45 8.68 24.52
CA ASP A 71 -1.77 9.03 25.07
C ASP A 71 -2.74 9.63 24.02
N ASP A 72 -2.21 10.21 22.94
CA ASP A 72 -2.99 10.78 21.84
C ASP A 72 -3.38 9.80 20.74
N ALA A 73 -3.06 8.51 20.90
CA ALA A 73 -3.48 7.46 19.97
C ALA A 73 -4.99 7.24 20.01
N ARG A 74 -5.65 7.15 18.86
CA ARG A 74 -7.04 6.70 18.73
C ARG A 74 -7.19 5.74 17.57
N PHE A 75 -8.09 4.76 17.69
CA PHE A 75 -8.34 3.77 16.64
C PHE A 75 -9.78 3.83 16.18
N THR A 76 -10.04 3.85 14.87
CA THR A 76 -11.38 3.82 14.31
C THR A 76 -11.55 2.72 13.27
N ASP A 77 -12.75 2.14 13.18
CA ASP A 77 -13.13 1.28 12.06
C ASP A 77 -13.33 2.08 10.76
N ALA A 78 -13.60 1.39 9.66
CA ALA A 78 -13.83 2.00 8.35
C ALA A 78 -15.07 2.93 8.30
N ASP A 79 -15.99 2.82 9.26
CA ASP A 79 -17.15 3.70 9.40
C ASP A 79 -16.86 4.91 10.33
N GLY A 80 -15.63 5.02 10.84
CA GLY A 80 -15.20 6.07 11.77
C GLY A 80 -15.63 5.85 13.21
N ARG A 81 -16.05 4.63 13.60
CA ARG A 81 -16.38 4.32 15.00
C ARG A 81 -15.12 3.99 15.78
N GLU A 82 -14.99 4.58 16.96
CA GLU A 82 -13.87 4.32 17.86
C GLU A 82 -13.84 2.85 18.32
N LEU A 83 -12.62 2.32 18.40
CA LEU A 83 -12.30 0.97 18.83
C LEU A 83 -11.55 1.01 20.16
N GLY A 84 -11.93 0.12 21.07
CA GLY A 84 -11.19 -0.07 22.32
C GLY A 84 -9.76 -0.53 22.04
N TYR A 85 -8.80 0.08 22.71
CA TYR A 85 -7.38 -0.22 22.56
C TYR A 85 -6.65 -0.20 23.90
N TRP A 86 -5.49 -0.85 23.94
CA TRP A 86 -4.61 -0.88 25.10
C TRP A 86 -3.15 -0.84 24.66
N ILE A 87 -2.42 0.13 25.18
CA ILE A 87 -0.98 0.30 24.96
C ILE A 87 -0.25 -0.63 25.94
N GLU A 88 0.32 -1.73 25.42
CA GLU A 88 1.19 -2.63 26.18
C GLU A 88 2.56 -1.98 26.42
N GLU A 89 3.07 -1.32 25.39
CA GLU A 89 4.36 -0.62 25.41
C GLU A 89 4.32 0.53 24.41
N PHE A 90 4.89 1.66 24.80
CA PHE A 90 5.15 2.78 23.90
C PHE A 90 6.46 3.45 24.33
N ASP A 91 7.50 3.25 23.55
CA ASP A 91 8.84 3.77 23.80
C ASP A 91 9.31 4.56 22.57
N ALA A 92 9.23 5.89 22.69
CA ALA A 92 9.69 6.81 21.65
C ALA A 92 11.22 6.83 21.48
N ASP A 93 12.00 6.44 22.50
CA ASP A 93 13.47 6.41 22.40
C ASP A 93 13.95 5.20 21.58
N SER A 94 13.28 4.06 21.72
CA SER A 94 13.59 2.85 20.95
C SER A 94 12.76 2.69 19.67
N GLU A 95 11.87 3.66 19.39
CA GLU A 95 10.91 3.62 18.28
C GLU A 95 10.15 2.28 18.27
N HIS A 96 9.59 1.90 19.41
CA HIS A 96 8.90 0.63 19.61
C HIS A 96 7.55 0.84 20.30
N ALA A 97 6.47 0.32 19.71
CA ALA A 97 5.16 0.33 20.34
C ALA A 97 4.40 -0.98 20.09
N MET A 98 3.70 -1.44 21.12
CA MET A 98 2.83 -2.61 21.09
C MET A 98 1.44 -2.20 21.56
N ILE A 99 0.47 -2.17 20.65
CA ILE A 99 -0.87 -1.67 20.92
C ILE A 99 -1.88 -2.75 20.55
N TRP A 100 -2.72 -3.15 21.50
CA TRP A 100 -3.80 -4.09 21.27
C TRP A 100 -5.06 -3.35 20.89
N VAL A 101 -5.75 -3.81 19.85
CA VAL A 101 -7.01 -3.22 19.38
C VAL A 101 -8.09 -4.30 19.36
N LYS A 102 -9.27 -3.99 19.87
CA LYS A 102 -10.41 -4.91 19.87
C LYS A 102 -11.25 -4.72 18.61
N MET A 103 -11.16 -5.70 17.71
CA MET A 103 -11.87 -5.69 16.44
C MET A 103 -13.28 -6.27 16.57
N PRO A 104 -14.35 -5.53 16.25
CA PRO A 104 -15.72 -6.02 16.36
C PRO A 104 -15.98 -7.19 15.40
N LEU A 105 -15.39 -7.14 14.20
CA LEU A 105 -15.54 -8.17 13.17
C LEU A 105 -14.31 -8.21 12.26
N ILE A 106 -13.78 -9.41 12.04
CA ILE A 106 -12.81 -9.72 10.98
C ILE A 106 -13.40 -10.93 10.20
N PRO A 107 -13.92 -10.74 8.98
CA PRO A 107 -14.52 -11.83 8.21
C PRO A 107 -13.48 -12.91 7.82
N ALA A 108 -13.93 -14.15 7.71
CA ALA A 108 -13.08 -15.29 7.39
C ALA A 108 -12.33 -15.09 6.05
N ASN A 109 -11.00 -15.26 6.07
CA ASN A 109 -10.08 -15.04 4.94
C ASN A 109 -10.16 -13.65 4.29
N ASP A 110 -10.72 -12.65 4.97
CA ASP A 110 -10.88 -11.30 4.45
C ASP A 110 -9.95 -10.32 5.16
N GLU A 111 -9.81 -9.13 4.57
CA GLU A 111 -9.03 -8.03 5.14
C GLU A 111 -9.97 -6.94 5.65
N VAL A 112 -9.68 -6.40 6.83
CA VAL A 112 -10.35 -5.20 7.36
C VAL A 112 -9.34 -4.09 7.58
N LYS A 113 -9.80 -2.86 7.48
CA LYS A 113 -8.98 -1.65 7.69
C LYS A 113 -9.36 -0.96 8.99
N VAL A 114 -8.33 -0.49 9.69
CA VAL A 114 -8.43 0.33 10.91
C VAL A 114 -7.60 1.58 10.69
N THR A 115 -8.09 2.72 11.15
CA THR A 115 -7.32 3.96 11.14
C THR A 115 -6.81 4.23 12.55
N MET A 116 -5.48 4.36 12.70
CA MET A 116 -4.85 4.94 13.87
C MET A 116 -4.69 6.43 13.66
N TRP A 117 -5.14 7.24 14.61
CA TRP A 117 -5.01 8.69 14.62
C TRP A 117 -4.08 9.12 15.73
N TYR A 118 -3.27 10.15 15.48
CA TYR A 118 -2.31 10.69 16.44
C TYR A 118 -1.89 12.13 16.09
N GLY A 119 -1.00 12.72 16.88
CA GLY A 119 -0.54 14.11 16.76
C GLY A 119 -1.48 15.13 17.36
N ASN A 120 -2.25 14.74 18.39
CA ASN A 120 -3.04 15.69 19.17
C ASN A 120 -2.37 15.94 20.53
N PRO A 121 -1.63 17.06 20.68
CA PRO A 121 -0.91 17.36 21.93
C PRO A 121 -1.83 17.69 23.12
N GLY A 122 -3.13 17.88 22.88
CA GLY A 122 -4.12 18.15 23.92
C GLY A 122 -5.00 16.95 24.29
N ALA A 123 -4.77 15.78 23.69
CA ALA A 123 -5.53 14.58 23.99
C ALA A 123 -5.08 13.95 25.33
N GLU A 124 -6.03 13.43 26.09
CA GLU A 124 -5.80 12.59 27.28
C GLU A 124 -5.74 11.11 26.87
N GLY A 125 -5.01 10.28 27.61
CA GLY A 125 -4.95 8.83 27.36
C GLY A 125 -6.29 8.12 27.54
N GLU A 126 -6.63 7.23 26.59
CA GLU A 126 -7.83 6.37 26.62
C GLU A 126 -7.48 4.87 26.54
N SER A 127 -6.21 4.50 26.75
CA SER A 127 -5.75 3.12 26.79
C SER A 127 -6.41 2.35 27.95
N ASP A 128 -7.11 1.25 27.64
CA ASP A 128 -7.87 0.46 28.62
C ASP A 128 -7.82 -1.04 28.31
N GLY A 129 -7.09 -1.80 29.13
CA GLY A 129 -6.95 -3.25 29.00
C GLY A 129 -8.23 -4.03 29.30
N GLU A 130 -9.07 -3.54 30.23
CA GLU A 130 -10.35 -4.17 30.57
C GLU A 130 -11.36 -4.03 29.42
N ALA A 131 -11.30 -2.93 28.67
CA ALA A 131 -12.13 -2.73 27.48
C ALA A 131 -11.73 -3.68 26.32
N VAL A 132 -10.44 -4.03 26.23
CA VAL A 132 -9.87 -4.83 25.13
C VAL A 132 -10.02 -6.33 25.36
N PHE A 133 -9.51 -6.85 26.47
CA PHE A 133 -9.34 -8.29 26.68
C PHE A 133 -10.59 -8.96 27.26
N GLU A 134 -10.61 -10.29 27.23
CA GLU A 134 -11.71 -11.07 27.84
C GLU A 134 -11.54 -11.14 29.35
N PHE A 135 -10.31 -11.02 29.83
CA PHE A 135 -9.96 -10.74 31.22
C PHE A 135 -8.60 -10.03 31.23
N PHE A 136 -8.47 -9.00 32.06
CA PHE A 136 -7.26 -8.19 32.21
C PHE A 136 -7.08 -7.84 33.68
N ASP A 137 -5.87 -7.95 34.19
CA ASP A 137 -5.52 -7.53 35.53
C ASP A 137 -4.00 -7.28 35.62
N ASP A 138 -3.62 -6.02 35.62
CA ASP A 138 -2.26 -5.53 35.90
C ASP A 138 -2.02 -5.30 37.39
N PHE A 139 -3.00 -5.66 38.24
CA PHE A 139 -2.97 -5.48 39.69
C PHE A 139 -2.63 -4.06 40.14
N ASP A 140 -3.02 -3.05 39.38
CA ASP A 140 -2.90 -1.64 39.81
C ASP A 140 -3.67 -1.36 41.10
N THR A 141 -4.66 -2.20 41.41
CA THR A 141 -5.40 -2.23 42.67
C THR A 141 -5.56 -3.66 43.21
N ASN A 142 -6.13 -3.80 44.42
CA ASN A 142 -6.37 -5.12 45.00
C ASN A 142 -7.63 -5.77 44.40
N THR A 143 -7.44 -6.58 43.38
CA THR A 143 -8.48 -7.29 42.61
C THR A 143 -8.64 -8.76 43.01
N LEU A 144 -7.98 -9.23 44.09
CA LEU A 144 -8.01 -10.65 44.50
C LEU A 144 -9.43 -11.22 44.72
N SER A 145 -10.43 -10.37 45.00
CA SER A 145 -11.83 -10.79 45.08
C SER A 145 -12.41 -11.28 43.75
N ASN A 146 -11.80 -10.94 42.62
CA ASN A 146 -12.20 -11.34 41.26
C ASN A 146 -11.72 -12.76 40.92
N TYR A 147 -10.98 -13.41 41.81
CA TYR A 147 -10.43 -14.74 41.61
C TYR A 147 -11.06 -15.76 42.55
N ASP A 148 -11.23 -16.97 42.05
CA ASP A 148 -11.32 -18.16 42.90
C ASP A 148 -9.90 -18.63 43.21
N VAL A 149 -9.61 -18.74 44.49
CA VAL A 149 -8.31 -19.14 45.02
C VAL A 149 -8.38 -20.60 45.47
N ASN A 150 -7.34 -21.38 45.18
CA ASN A 150 -7.21 -22.77 45.61
C ASN A 150 -8.39 -23.65 45.18
N LEU A 151 -8.71 -23.63 43.88
CA LEU A 151 -9.63 -24.61 43.28
C LEU A 151 -9.14 -26.03 43.66
N ASP A 152 -10.00 -26.77 44.37
CA ASP A 152 -9.79 -28.08 45.05
C ASP A 152 -8.41 -28.76 44.89
N THR A 153 -7.59 -28.67 45.94
CA THR A 153 -6.14 -28.95 45.96
C THR A 153 -5.73 -30.41 45.65
N ILE A 154 -5.25 -30.67 44.44
CA ILE A 154 -4.29 -31.75 44.11
C ILE A 154 -2.88 -31.18 44.43
N LEU A 155 -1.92 -31.74 45.17
CA LEU A 155 -1.53 -33.08 45.62
C LEU A 155 -0.89 -32.95 47.04
N TYR A 156 -0.99 -34.04 47.82
CA TYR A 156 -0.41 -34.34 49.15
C TYR A 156 -1.15 -33.76 50.39
N PRO A 157 -1.84 -34.62 51.17
CA PRO A 157 -2.60 -34.21 52.35
C PRO A 157 -1.75 -33.86 53.59
N ASP A 158 -0.43 -33.71 53.47
CA ASP A 158 0.44 -33.59 54.64
C ASP A 158 1.66 -32.67 54.42
N TRP A 159 1.48 -31.37 54.70
CA TRP A 159 2.08 -30.60 55.82
C TRP A 159 2.16 -29.09 55.47
N LYS A 160 1.36 -28.32 56.22
CA LYS A 160 1.18 -26.84 56.26
C LYS A 160 0.08 -26.31 55.34
N THR A 161 -0.84 -25.56 55.94
CA THR A 161 -1.86 -24.76 55.25
C THR A 161 -1.20 -23.85 54.21
N PRO A 162 -1.61 -23.89 52.92
CA PRO A 162 -1.19 -22.88 51.96
C PRO A 162 -1.56 -21.50 52.50
N ALA A 163 -0.67 -20.52 52.32
CA ALA A 163 -1.05 -19.15 52.54
C ALA A 163 -1.94 -18.71 51.38
N ASN A 164 -3.09 -18.12 51.66
CA ASN A 164 -3.87 -17.46 50.61
C ASN A 164 -2.99 -16.42 49.92
N PRO A 165 -3.11 -16.24 48.59
CA PRO A 165 -2.44 -15.17 47.88
C PRO A 165 -2.72 -13.83 48.53
N THR A 166 -1.72 -12.95 48.53
CA THR A 166 -1.83 -11.62 49.13
C THR A 166 -1.44 -10.54 48.13
N TYR A 167 -2.19 -9.46 48.10
CA TYR A 167 -1.87 -8.30 47.28
C TYR A 167 -0.74 -7.49 47.90
N ASP A 168 0.25 -7.14 47.08
CA ASP A 168 1.35 -6.22 47.40
C ASP A 168 1.01 -4.83 46.86
N PRO A 169 0.56 -3.88 47.70
CA PRO A 169 0.17 -2.55 47.24
C PRO A 169 1.35 -1.66 46.84
N ILE A 170 2.59 -2.05 47.15
CA ILE A 170 3.78 -1.26 46.80
C ILE A 170 4.21 -1.60 45.37
N ASN A 171 4.23 -2.89 45.06
CA ASN A 171 4.67 -3.39 43.76
C ASN A 171 3.51 -3.77 42.84
N LYS A 172 2.25 -3.51 43.24
CA LYS A 172 1.04 -3.73 42.44
C LYS A 172 0.99 -5.13 41.83
N ARG A 173 1.03 -6.15 42.68
CA ARG A 173 1.12 -7.56 42.25
C ARG A 173 0.58 -8.53 43.30
N VAL A 174 0.39 -9.79 42.93
CA VAL A 174 -0.09 -10.83 43.84
C VAL A 174 1.04 -11.77 44.27
N ASN A 175 1.32 -11.82 45.56
CA ASN A 175 2.25 -12.78 46.14
C ASN A 175 1.59 -14.15 46.27
N ILE A 176 2.32 -15.19 45.87
CA ILE A 176 1.94 -16.60 46.03
C ILE A 176 3.00 -17.29 46.88
N ASN A 177 2.55 -18.01 47.89
CA ASN A 177 3.39 -18.88 48.71
C ASN A 177 2.64 -20.17 49.01
N SER A 178 2.76 -21.14 48.10
CA SER A 178 2.17 -22.46 48.30
C SER A 178 2.94 -23.27 49.35
N GLY A 179 4.23 -23.00 49.55
CA GLY A 179 5.08 -23.84 50.37
C GLY A 179 5.53 -25.11 49.63
N ASP A 180 6.20 -26.02 50.34
CA ASP A 180 6.70 -27.24 49.72
C ASP A 180 5.56 -28.24 49.46
N ASN A 181 5.64 -28.90 48.32
CA ASN A 181 4.73 -29.93 47.85
C ASN A 181 3.25 -29.55 47.72
N ILE A 182 2.93 -28.24 47.68
CA ILE A 182 1.56 -27.72 47.58
C ILE A 182 1.43 -26.87 46.31
N GLU A 183 0.23 -26.81 45.77
CA GLU A 183 -0.16 -25.91 44.69
C GLU A 183 -1.10 -24.82 45.23
N THR A 184 -0.84 -23.58 44.83
CA THR A 184 -1.78 -22.47 45.01
C THR A 184 -2.20 -21.99 43.65
N THR A 185 -3.51 -21.94 43.44
CA THR A 185 -4.11 -21.54 42.17
C THR A 185 -4.90 -20.26 42.34
N ILE A 186 -4.90 -19.43 41.31
CA ILE A 186 -5.87 -18.35 41.13
C ILE A 186 -6.51 -18.50 39.76
N SER A 187 -7.83 -18.35 39.71
CA SER A 187 -8.61 -18.45 38.48
C SER A 187 -9.59 -17.29 38.42
N PRO A 188 -9.56 -16.46 37.36
CA PRO A 188 -10.56 -15.42 37.17
C PRO A 188 -11.98 -15.98 37.28
N LYS A 189 -12.84 -15.30 38.05
CA LYS A 189 -14.25 -15.67 38.17
C LYS A 189 -14.96 -15.46 36.84
N ASP A 190 -16.03 -16.22 36.63
CA ASP A 190 -16.92 -16.08 35.47
C ASP A 190 -16.24 -16.20 34.10
N THR A 191 -15.08 -16.86 34.04
CA THR A 191 -14.33 -17.10 32.80
C THR A 191 -14.41 -18.55 32.34
N VAL A 192 -14.98 -18.81 31.17
CA VAL A 192 -15.07 -20.14 30.56
C VAL A 192 -14.85 -20.02 29.05
N PHE A 193 -13.80 -20.66 28.53
CA PHE A 193 -13.43 -20.54 27.13
C PHE A 193 -13.16 -21.88 26.47
N LEU A 194 -13.50 -21.94 25.18
CA LEU A 194 -13.13 -23.05 24.31
C LEU A 194 -11.80 -22.79 23.60
N ASN A 195 -11.66 -21.64 22.94
CA ASN A 195 -10.43 -21.23 22.28
C ASN A 195 -9.91 -19.97 22.97
N VAL A 196 -8.72 -20.04 23.54
CA VAL A 196 -8.23 -19.03 24.47
C VAL A 196 -6.71 -18.97 24.47
N TYR A 197 -6.19 -17.78 24.66
CA TYR A 197 -4.81 -17.51 25.00
C TYR A 197 -4.80 -16.84 26.36
N ALA A 198 -4.06 -17.40 27.30
CA ALA A 198 -3.87 -16.84 28.62
C ALA A 198 -2.39 -16.65 28.91
N GLU A 199 -2.03 -15.52 29.49
CA GLU A 199 -0.67 -15.22 29.90
C GLU A 199 -0.61 -14.54 31.27
N ALA A 200 0.55 -14.66 31.90
CA ALA A 200 0.91 -13.94 33.10
C ALA A 200 2.44 -13.86 33.25
N ILE A 201 2.91 -12.88 34.01
CA ILE A 201 4.29 -12.80 34.47
C ILE A 201 4.40 -13.55 35.79
N PHE A 202 5.33 -14.51 35.85
CA PHE A 202 5.67 -15.23 37.06
C PHE A 202 7.07 -14.86 37.53
N HIS A 203 7.26 -14.69 38.83
CA HIS A 203 8.57 -14.51 39.44
C HIS A 203 8.77 -15.47 40.60
N LEU A 204 9.77 -16.34 40.49
CA LEU A 204 10.13 -17.24 41.58
C LEU A 204 11.18 -16.56 42.46
N ASP A 205 10.98 -16.58 43.77
CA ASP A 205 11.94 -16.03 44.74
C ASP A 205 13.29 -16.77 44.66
N GLY A 206 14.37 -15.99 44.48
CA GLY A 206 15.77 -16.44 44.44
C GLY A 206 16.21 -17.29 45.65
N THR A 207 15.59 -17.04 46.79
CA THR A 207 15.92 -17.66 48.08
C THR A 207 15.03 -18.85 48.42
N TYR A 208 14.07 -19.19 47.57
CA TYR A 208 13.21 -20.35 47.81
C TYR A 208 14.07 -21.63 47.79
N PRO A 209 14.07 -22.45 48.87
CA PRO A 209 15.01 -23.56 49.00
C PRO A 209 14.72 -24.67 48.00
N GLU A 210 13.44 -24.92 47.72
CA GLU A 210 12.98 -26.00 46.84
C GLU A 210 12.89 -25.56 45.36
N GLY A 211 12.63 -26.52 44.47
CA GLY A 211 12.20 -26.21 43.10
C GLY A 211 10.76 -25.77 43.07
N GLY A 212 10.40 -24.84 42.18
CA GLY A 212 9.01 -24.36 42.02
C GLY A 212 8.60 -24.23 40.57
N ASN A 213 7.30 -24.10 40.30
CA ASN A 213 6.75 -24.03 38.94
C ASN A 213 5.69 -22.94 38.84
N GLY A 214 5.82 -22.08 37.82
CA GLY A 214 4.73 -21.26 37.31
C GLY A 214 4.10 -21.98 36.11
N LYS A 215 2.80 -22.21 36.15
CA LYS A 215 2.06 -22.94 35.10
C LYS A 215 0.73 -22.27 34.83
N ILE A 216 0.24 -22.43 33.59
CA ILE A 216 -1.07 -21.97 33.16
C ILE A 216 -1.84 -23.18 32.66
N SER A 217 -3.04 -23.37 33.19
CA SER A 217 -3.97 -24.40 32.75
C SER A 217 -5.15 -23.78 32.03
N VAL A 218 -5.61 -24.40 30.95
CA VAL A 218 -6.77 -23.96 30.15
C VAL A 218 -7.71 -25.13 29.90
N ARG A 219 -8.97 -24.81 29.56
CA ARG A 219 -10.07 -25.78 29.49
C ARG A 219 -10.21 -26.61 30.78
N TRP A 220 -9.95 -25.98 31.92
CA TRP A 220 -10.12 -26.63 33.22
C TRP A 220 -11.61 -26.83 33.51
N GLN A 221 -12.03 -28.09 33.53
CA GLN A 221 -13.42 -28.47 33.86
C GLN A 221 -13.52 -28.93 35.32
N ASP A 222 -12.58 -29.77 35.72
CA ASP A 222 -12.46 -30.38 37.03
C ASP A 222 -11.03 -30.91 37.21
N ASP A 223 -10.74 -31.48 38.37
CA ASP A 223 -9.46 -32.10 38.75
C ASP A 223 -8.95 -33.18 37.80
N ASN A 224 -9.82 -33.71 36.94
CA ASN A 224 -9.54 -34.83 36.05
C ASN A 224 -9.47 -34.42 34.58
N ASN A 225 -9.71 -33.16 34.22
CA ASN A 225 -9.84 -32.72 32.83
C ASN A 225 -9.32 -31.28 32.64
N TRP A 226 -8.07 -31.15 32.21
CA TRP A 226 -7.45 -29.87 31.84
C TRP A 226 -6.19 -30.06 30.98
N TYR A 227 -5.83 -29.01 30.24
CA TYR A 227 -4.51 -28.87 29.62
C TYR A 227 -3.66 -27.91 30.45
N GLN A 228 -2.35 -28.15 30.54
CA GLN A 228 -1.41 -27.24 31.20
C GLN A 228 -0.14 -27.07 30.39
N GLY A 229 0.33 -25.83 30.36
CA GLY A 229 1.60 -25.42 29.80
C GLY A 229 2.42 -24.64 30.82
N GLY A 230 3.73 -24.73 30.73
CA GLY A 230 4.62 -23.79 31.42
C GLY A 230 6.02 -24.34 31.69
N LYS A 231 6.77 -23.63 32.52
CA LYS A 231 8.20 -23.85 32.74
C LYS A 231 8.51 -24.01 34.22
N SER A 232 9.36 -24.97 34.54
CA SER A 232 9.80 -25.28 35.90
C SER A 232 11.01 -24.44 36.28
N GLY A 233 11.19 -24.17 37.58
CA GLY A 233 12.36 -23.50 38.13
C GLY A 233 13.58 -24.42 38.26
N ALA A 234 14.78 -23.84 38.31
CA ALA A 234 16.06 -24.58 38.17
C ALA A 234 16.33 -25.67 39.21
N ARG A 235 15.68 -25.61 40.38
CA ARG A 235 15.84 -26.60 41.45
C ARG A 235 14.80 -27.73 41.39
N TYR A 236 13.88 -27.69 40.44
CA TYR A 236 12.85 -28.69 40.29
C TYR A 236 13.44 -29.92 39.56
N SER A 237 13.84 -30.95 40.32
CA SER A 237 14.49 -32.16 39.79
C SER A 237 13.76 -33.44 40.17
N LYS A 238 13.83 -34.45 39.30
CA LYS A 238 13.17 -35.78 39.42
C LYS A 238 13.70 -36.65 40.59
N THR A 239 14.66 -36.18 41.37
CA THR A 239 15.51 -37.05 42.19
C THR A 239 14.87 -37.61 43.47
N GLY A 240 13.54 -37.51 43.67
CA GLY A 240 12.89 -38.13 44.83
C GLY A 240 11.37 -38.05 45.01
N GLY A 241 10.58 -37.60 44.02
CA GLY A 241 9.12 -37.40 44.18
C GLY A 241 8.24 -38.40 43.41
N GLY A 242 7.05 -38.70 43.94
CA GLY A 242 6.03 -39.56 43.32
C GLY A 242 5.10 -38.85 42.33
N GLY A 243 5.51 -37.72 41.75
CA GLY A 243 4.71 -36.93 40.80
C GLY A 243 4.69 -37.49 39.37
N SER A 244 3.82 -36.95 38.52
CA SER A 244 3.79 -37.25 37.09
C SER A 244 5.18 -37.06 36.47
N ALA A 245 5.58 -37.98 35.59
CA ALA A 245 6.84 -37.85 34.85
C ALA A 245 6.89 -36.56 34.02
N CYS A 246 5.73 -36.05 33.59
CA CYS A 246 5.61 -34.83 32.79
C CYS A 246 5.92 -33.56 33.57
N SER A 247 5.65 -33.54 34.88
CA SER A 247 5.87 -32.36 35.73
C SER A 247 7.35 -31.96 35.80
N TYR A 248 8.27 -32.92 35.63
CA TYR A 248 9.72 -32.70 35.68
C TYR A 248 10.34 -32.31 34.34
N ILE A 249 9.55 -32.32 33.26
CA ILE A 249 10.00 -31.87 31.95
C ILE A 249 9.72 -30.37 31.86
N SER A 250 10.67 -29.60 31.33
CA SER A 250 10.57 -28.14 31.31
C SER A 250 11.29 -27.52 30.11
N PRO A 251 10.62 -26.67 29.31
CA PRO A 251 9.16 -26.41 29.31
C PRO A 251 8.36 -27.68 28.99
N THR A 252 7.04 -27.68 29.21
CA THR A 252 6.19 -28.82 28.85
C THR A 252 4.75 -28.39 28.57
N ILE A 253 4.12 -29.09 27.62
CA ILE A 253 2.66 -29.15 27.46
C ILE A 253 2.23 -30.56 27.87
N TYR A 254 1.29 -30.65 28.81
CA TYR A 254 0.72 -31.93 29.24
C TYR A 254 -0.76 -31.75 29.58
N LYS A 255 -1.44 -32.87 29.82
CA LYS A 255 -2.85 -32.87 30.20
C LYS A 255 -3.10 -33.82 31.37
N ILE A 256 -4.20 -33.57 32.06
CA ILE A 256 -4.94 -34.60 32.79
C ILE A 256 -6.25 -34.83 32.03
N PHE A 257 -6.55 -36.08 31.70
CA PHE A 257 -7.81 -36.46 31.06
C PHE A 257 -8.36 -37.74 31.67
N ALA A 258 -9.61 -37.68 32.14
CA ALA A 258 -10.21 -38.75 32.93
C ALA A 258 -9.30 -39.23 34.08
N GLY A 259 -8.59 -38.30 34.72
CA GLY A 259 -7.69 -38.55 35.86
C GLY A 259 -6.32 -39.15 35.50
N ASN A 260 -6.01 -39.29 34.20
CA ASN A 260 -4.72 -39.81 33.74
C ASN A 260 -3.85 -38.69 33.17
N ASP A 261 -2.56 -38.71 33.50
CA ASP A 261 -1.58 -37.75 32.99
C ASP A 261 -0.95 -38.20 31.67
N ALA A 262 -0.68 -37.24 30.78
CA ALA A 262 0.03 -37.49 29.53
C ALA A 262 0.83 -36.27 29.05
N CYS A 263 2.10 -36.47 28.72
CA CYS A 263 2.96 -35.42 28.17
C CYS A 263 2.67 -35.29 26.67
N LEU A 264 2.29 -34.10 26.22
CA LEU A 264 1.90 -33.84 24.83
C LEU A 264 3.03 -33.19 24.02
N ALA A 265 3.88 -32.39 24.67
CA ALA A 265 5.07 -31.80 24.06
C ALA A 265 6.18 -31.61 25.09
N ALA A 266 7.42 -31.87 24.68
CA ALA A 266 8.63 -31.74 25.48
C ALA A 266 9.79 -31.21 24.63
N PRO A 267 10.75 -30.47 25.21
CA PRO A 267 11.95 -30.02 24.52
C PRO A 267 12.94 -31.18 24.33
N THR A 268 13.94 -30.98 23.48
CA THR A 268 15.07 -31.92 23.31
C THR A 268 15.97 -31.99 24.55
N GLY A 269 16.00 -30.91 25.35
CA GLY A 269 16.68 -30.85 26.64
C GLY A 269 15.95 -29.91 27.58
N ASN A 270 15.94 -30.24 28.87
CA ASN A 270 15.28 -29.41 29.86
C ASN A 270 15.98 -28.07 30.01
N SER A 271 15.17 -27.01 30.11
CA SER A 271 15.56 -25.67 30.50
C SER A 271 14.64 -25.17 31.61
N TYR A 272 15.16 -24.30 32.46
CA TYR A 272 14.46 -23.91 33.69
C TYR A 272 14.44 -22.39 33.88
N ILE A 273 13.47 -21.90 34.65
CA ILE A 273 13.45 -20.52 35.13
C ILE A 273 14.58 -20.34 36.15
N ASN A 274 15.39 -19.30 35.97
CA ASN A 274 16.37 -18.91 36.98
C ASN A 274 15.64 -18.32 38.18
N LEU A 275 16.00 -18.75 39.38
CA LEU A 275 15.37 -18.19 40.58
C LEU A 275 15.74 -16.70 40.70
N GLY A 276 14.78 -15.87 41.06
CA GLY A 276 14.90 -14.42 41.17
C GLY A 276 14.65 -13.65 39.88
N THR A 277 14.29 -14.32 38.78
CA THR A 277 13.97 -13.67 37.49
C THR A 277 12.49 -13.77 37.14
N GLU A 278 12.00 -12.78 36.41
CA GLU A 278 10.67 -12.77 35.82
C GLU A 278 10.62 -13.71 34.60
N GLN A 279 9.46 -14.29 34.36
CA GLN A 279 9.18 -15.12 33.21
C GLN A 279 7.73 -14.90 32.79
N LYS A 280 7.51 -14.30 31.61
CA LYS A 280 6.20 -14.29 30.97
C LYS A 280 5.93 -15.69 30.42
N ILE A 281 4.78 -16.25 30.77
CA ILE A 281 4.31 -17.54 30.27
C ILE A 281 2.98 -17.28 29.56
N GLY A 282 2.87 -17.71 28.31
CA GLY A 282 1.63 -17.68 27.54
C GLY A 282 1.21 -19.09 27.13
N PHE A 283 -0.05 -19.46 27.30
CA PHE A 283 -0.57 -20.75 26.89
C PHE A 283 -1.87 -20.60 26.10
N GLY A 284 -1.82 -21.06 24.85
CA GLY A 284 -2.90 -20.92 23.88
C GLY A 284 -3.47 -22.27 23.45
N VAL A 285 -4.79 -22.31 23.31
CA VAL A 285 -5.56 -23.43 22.76
C VAL A 285 -6.53 -22.91 21.70
N ALA A 286 -6.45 -23.48 20.50
CA ALA A 286 -7.37 -23.19 19.40
C ALA A 286 -7.73 -24.49 18.66
N GLY A 287 -9.00 -24.88 18.72
CA GLY A 287 -9.45 -26.19 18.26
C GLY A 287 -8.74 -27.31 19.03
N ASN A 288 -7.92 -28.09 18.33
CA ASN A 288 -7.08 -29.13 18.93
C ASN A 288 -5.61 -28.72 19.06
N THR A 289 -5.23 -27.52 18.63
CA THR A 289 -3.85 -27.04 18.65
C THR A 289 -3.54 -26.38 19.99
N LEU A 290 -2.43 -26.78 20.61
CA LEU A 290 -1.90 -26.21 21.85
C LEU A 290 -0.54 -25.59 21.59
N LYS A 291 -0.32 -24.38 22.09
CA LYS A 291 0.93 -23.62 21.92
C LYS A 291 1.36 -23.02 23.25
N LEU A 292 2.62 -23.20 23.60
CA LEU A 292 3.25 -22.61 24.79
C LEU A 292 4.28 -21.58 24.37
N PHE A 293 4.18 -20.41 24.98
CA PHE A 293 5.02 -19.26 24.75
C PHE A 293 5.77 -18.89 26.02
N LEU A 294 7.01 -18.45 25.87
CA LEU A 294 7.85 -17.98 26.97
C LEU A 294 8.51 -16.67 26.56
N ASN A 295 8.21 -15.58 27.26
CA ASN A 295 8.63 -14.23 26.83
C ASN A 295 8.29 -13.98 25.35
N ASP A 296 7.02 -14.25 25.01
CA ASP A 296 6.44 -14.09 23.67
C ASP A 296 6.96 -15.06 22.58
N ASP A 297 8.07 -15.77 22.83
CA ASP A 297 8.59 -16.79 21.92
C ASP A 297 7.77 -18.09 21.97
N LEU A 298 7.33 -18.60 20.82
CA LEU A 298 6.72 -19.93 20.70
C LEU A 298 7.79 -21.01 20.97
N VAL A 299 7.66 -21.72 22.10
CA VAL A 299 8.66 -22.72 22.52
C VAL A 299 8.20 -24.16 22.34
N LEU A 300 6.90 -24.44 22.42
CA LEU A 300 6.33 -25.78 22.20
C LEU A 300 4.98 -25.66 21.51
N GLN A 301 4.69 -26.62 20.64
CA GLN A 301 3.39 -26.79 20.00
C GLN A 301 3.05 -28.27 19.87
N THR A 302 1.77 -28.61 20.00
CA THR A 302 1.25 -29.97 19.79
C THR A 302 -0.24 -29.93 19.43
N THR A 303 -0.81 -31.10 19.17
CA THR A 303 -2.25 -31.26 18.92
C THR A 303 -2.84 -32.34 19.80
N ASP A 304 -3.97 -32.07 20.46
CA ASP A 304 -4.73 -33.05 21.23
C ASP A 304 -6.23 -32.72 21.17
N GLY A 305 -7.05 -33.75 20.96
CA GLY A 305 -8.50 -33.64 20.83
C GLY A 305 -9.28 -34.31 21.97
N SER A 306 -8.64 -34.57 23.12
CA SER A 306 -9.31 -35.30 24.23
C SER A 306 -10.26 -34.41 25.01
N ILE A 307 -9.89 -33.13 25.19
CA ILE A 307 -10.67 -32.14 25.92
C ILE A 307 -11.22 -31.13 24.90
N THR A 308 -12.46 -31.33 24.47
CA THR A 308 -13.15 -30.50 23.46
C THR A 308 -14.18 -29.53 24.06
N SER A 309 -14.41 -29.61 25.37
CA SER A 309 -15.33 -28.72 26.08
C SER A 309 -14.62 -27.45 26.53
N SER A 310 -15.37 -26.36 26.69
CA SER A 310 -14.88 -25.14 27.30
C SER A 310 -14.54 -25.36 28.79
N GLY A 311 -13.64 -24.55 29.33
CA GLY A 311 -13.32 -24.57 30.75
C GLY A 311 -12.61 -23.31 31.20
N ARG A 312 -12.27 -23.26 32.49
CA ARG A 312 -11.64 -22.11 33.13
C ARG A 312 -10.16 -21.97 32.75
N ILE A 313 -9.61 -20.80 33.01
CA ILE A 313 -8.17 -20.55 33.05
C ILE A 313 -7.72 -20.62 34.51
N VAL A 314 -6.61 -21.30 34.76
CA VAL A 314 -6.02 -21.42 36.09
C VAL A 314 -4.54 -21.06 36.03
N PHE A 315 -4.14 -20.10 36.86
CA PHE A 315 -2.75 -19.73 37.07
C PHE A 315 -2.25 -20.40 38.34
N SER A 316 -1.16 -21.15 38.23
CA SER A 316 -0.70 -22.08 39.26
C SER A 316 0.73 -21.79 39.71
N GLY A 317 0.91 -21.70 41.03
CA GLY A 317 2.20 -21.75 41.71
C GLY A 317 2.38 -23.08 42.46
N ILE A 318 3.14 -24.01 41.90
CA ILE A 318 3.39 -25.35 42.48
C ILE A 318 4.76 -25.40 43.13
N GLN A 319 4.83 -25.74 44.42
CA GLN A 319 6.04 -25.64 45.23
C GLN A 319 6.68 -24.26 45.11
N TYR A 320 5.87 -23.22 45.30
CA TYR A 320 6.15 -21.89 44.77
C TYR A 320 6.16 -20.86 45.89
N ARG A 321 7.18 -20.01 45.87
CA ARG A 321 7.20 -18.74 46.59
C ARG A 321 7.64 -17.65 45.62
N GLY A 322 6.85 -16.61 45.50
CA GLY A 322 7.05 -15.60 44.47
C GLY A 322 5.84 -14.72 44.30
N TRP A 323 5.67 -14.19 43.10
CA TRP A 323 4.51 -13.38 42.73
C TRP A 323 4.10 -13.60 41.28
N ILE A 324 2.84 -13.30 41.02
CA ILE A 324 2.22 -13.25 39.71
C ILE A 324 1.76 -11.82 39.42
N ASP A 325 1.87 -11.41 38.17
CA ASP A 325 1.53 -10.08 37.70
C ASP A 325 1.07 -10.09 36.23
N ASN A 326 0.45 -9.01 35.76
CA ASN A 326 0.01 -8.79 34.38
C ASN A 326 -0.71 -9.99 33.77
N ILE A 327 -1.87 -10.33 34.34
CA ILE A 327 -2.72 -11.40 33.82
C ILE A 327 -3.53 -10.88 32.64
N ARG A 328 -3.46 -11.61 31.53
CA ARG A 328 -4.24 -11.31 30.33
C ARG A 328 -4.83 -12.56 29.72
N VAL A 329 -6.10 -12.50 29.36
CA VAL A 329 -6.84 -13.57 28.68
C VAL A 329 -7.55 -13.00 27.47
N ARG A 330 -7.36 -13.64 26.32
CA ARG A 330 -7.98 -13.22 25.06
C ARG A 330 -8.44 -14.41 24.23
N LYS A 331 -9.27 -14.12 23.21
CA LYS A 331 -9.63 -15.11 22.20
C LYS A 331 -8.39 -15.53 21.40
N TYR A 332 -8.40 -16.77 20.92
CA TYR A 332 -7.26 -17.33 20.20
C TYR A 332 -7.69 -18.13 18.97
N ALA A 333 -7.28 -17.67 17.80
CA ALA A 333 -7.48 -18.37 16.54
C ALA A 333 -6.34 -19.38 16.31
N SER A 334 -6.57 -20.36 15.42
CA SER A 334 -5.57 -21.37 15.06
C SER A 334 -4.35 -20.74 14.35
N SER A 335 -4.60 -19.68 13.59
CA SER A 335 -3.63 -18.75 13.02
C SER A 335 -4.02 -17.33 13.40
N GLU A 336 -3.07 -16.53 13.87
CA GLU A 336 -3.33 -15.12 14.21
C GLU A 336 -3.55 -14.27 12.96
N PRO A 337 -4.38 -13.21 13.03
CA PRO A 337 -4.45 -12.20 11.98
C PRO A 337 -3.08 -11.57 11.70
N THR A 338 -2.82 -11.24 10.46
CA THR A 338 -1.64 -10.48 10.06
C THR A 338 -1.97 -9.00 10.06
N VAL A 339 -1.18 -8.21 10.78
CA VAL A 339 -1.31 -6.75 10.82
C VAL A 339 -0.20 -6.15 9.98
N THR A 340 -0.58 -5.30 9.03
CA THR A 340 0.35 -4.57 8.16
C THR A 340 -0.07 -3.13 8.03
N ARG A 341 0.89 -2.24 7.88
CA ARG A 341 0.60 -0.88 7.42
C ARG A 341 -0.03 -0.94 6.04
N ALA A 342 -1.20 -0.34 5.88
CA ALA A 342 -1.84 -0.26 4.58
C ALA A 342 -1.06 0.76 3.70
N PRO A 343 -0.92 0.49 2.39
CA PRO A 343 -0.38 1.48 1.47
C PRO A 343 -1.23 2.76 1.54
N PRO A 344 -0.63 3.96 1.47
CA PRO A 344 -1.42 5.18 1.38
C PRO A 344 -2.38 5.07 0.20
N ALA A 345 -3.66 5.43 0.42
CA ALA A 345 -4.64 5.49 -0.65
C ALA A 345 -4.09 6.33 -1.82
N PRO A 346 -4.30 5.94 -3.09
CA PRO A 346 -3.83 6.72 -4.21
C PRO A 346 -4.37 8.15 -4.10
N ALA A 347 -3.50 9.15 -4.19
CA ALA A 347 -3.93 10.55 -4.17
C ALA A 347 -4.92 10.81 -5.31
N THR A 348 -6.10 11.34 -4.97
CA THR A 348 -7.07 11.82 -5.94
C THR A 348 -6.59 13.16 -6.50
N HIS A 349 -6.68 13.35 -7.81
CA HIS A 349 -6.42 14.64 -8.44
C HIS A 349 -7.16 14.74 -9.77
N THR A 350 -7.68 15.92 -10.10
CA THR A 350 -8.28 16.23 -11.40
C THR A 350 -7.25 16.90 -12.29
N ALA A 351 -7.05 16.42 -13.52
CA ALA A 351 -6.12 17.04 -14.46
C ALA A 351 -6.58 16.83 -15.91
N LEU A 352 -6.70 17.92 -16.67
CA LEU A 352 -6.93 17.87 -18.12
C LEU A 352 -5.66 18.23 -18.90
N THR A 353 -5.35 17.44 -19.93
CA THR A 353 -4.35 17.77 -20.94
C THR A 353 -5.05 18.15 -22.25
N ILE A 354 -4.44 19.05 -23.03
CA ILE A 354 -5.01 19.52 -24.30
C ILE A 354 -3.93 19.53 -25.39
N THR A 355 -4.25 18.99 -26.56
CA THR A 355 -3.37 18.97 -27.73
C THR A 355 -4.05 19.59 -28.93
N LYS A 356 -3.25 20.21 -29.81
CA LYS A 356 -3.70 20.86 -31.05
C LYS A 356 -2.88 20.38 -32.22
N SER A 357 -3.54 19.80 -33.22
CA SER A 357 -2.87 19.19 -34.38
C SER A 357 -3.55 19.58 -35.71
N PRO A 358 -2.90 20.37 -36.59
CA PRO A 358 -3.38 20.63 -37.93
C PRO A 358 -3.07 19.48 -38.88
N SER A 359 -4.03 19.02 -39.67
CA SER A 359 -3.81 17.98 -40.68
C SER A 359 -4.41 18.40 -42.03
N PRO A 360 -3.60 18.60 -43.08
CA PRO A 360 -2.13 18.50 -43.10
C PRO A 360 -1.41 19.72 -42.45
N HIS A 361 -0.23 19.50 -41.87
CA HIS A 361 0.61 20.53 -41.21
C HIS A 361 1.29 21.51 -42.18
N SER A 362 1.21 21.25 -43.49
CA SER A 362 1.71 22.12 -44.56
C SER A 362 0.74 22.11 -45.74
N ILE A 363 0.32 23.28 -46.21
CA ILE A 363 -0.69 23.47 -47.26
C ILE A 363 -0.22 24.45 -48.32
N ARG A 364 -0.86 24.48 -49.49
CA ARG A 364 -0.67 25.57 -50.45
C ARG A 364 -1.61 26.74 -50.13
N GLN A 365 -1.27 27.93 -50.62
CA GLN A 365 -2.19 29.07 -50.54
C GLN A 365 -3.55 28.69 -51.16
N PHE A 366 -4.64 29.05 -50.46
CA PHE A 366 -6.02 28.68 -50.76
C PHE A 366 -6.42 27.22 -50.53
N GLN A 367 -5.51 26.37 -50.02
CA GLN A 367 -5.88 25.04 -49.53
C GLN A 367 -6.29 25.08 -48.06
N GLU A 368 -6.91 23.97 -47.64
CA GLU A 368 -7.49 23.79 -46.32
C GLU A 368 -6.65 22.83 -45.46
N THR A 369 -6.68 23.06 -44.15
CA THR A 369 -6.17 22.14 -43.12
C THR A 369 -7.20 21.99 -42.02
N THR A 370 -7.33 20.78 -41.49
CA THR A 370 -8.26 20.47 -40.39
C THR A 370 -7.49 20.48 -39.08
N ILE A 371 -7.90 21.35 -38.16
CA ILE A 371 -7.37 21.40 -36.81
C ILE A 371 -8.16 20.43 -35.94
N THR A 372 -7.46 19.54 -35.24
CA THR A 372 -8.03 18.71 -34.18
C THR A 372 -7.54 19.22 -32.82
N ILE A 373 -8.47 19.52 -31.91
CA ILE A 373 -8.20 19.78 -30.50
C ILE A 373 -8.63 18.54 -29.72
N SER A 374 -7.70 17.91 -29.01
CA SER A 374 -8.00 16.75 -28.16
C SER A 374 -7.81 17.12 -26.71
N VAL A 375 -8.83 16.90 -25.86
CA VAL A 375 -8.78 17.13 -24.42
C VAL A 375 -8.97 15.81 -23.69
N GLU A 376 -7.98 15.41 -22.90
CA GLU A 376 -7.98 14.16 -22.13
C GLU A 376 -7.95 14.45 -20.64
N ASN A 377 -8.83 13.79 -19.88
CA ASN A 377 -8.72 13.77 -18.42
C ASN A 377 -7.71 12.71 -17.98
N THR A 378 -6.51 13.17 -17.66
CA THR A 378 -5.41 12.34 -17.15
C THR A 378 -5.43 12.17 -15.64
N GLY A 379 -6.33 12.88 -14.94
CA GLY A 379 -6.53 12.78 -13.49
C GLY A 379 -7.28 11.51 -13.07
N THR A 380 -7.30 11.25 -11.77
CA THR A 380 -8.00 10.11 -11.16
C THR A 380 -9.45 10.40 -10.77
N THR A 381 -9.89 11.66 -10.89
CA THR A 381 -11.27 12.09 -10.65
C THR A 381 -11.90 12.74 -11.87
N ASP A 382 -13.24 12.84 -11.88
CA ASP A 382 -14.00 13.45 -12.97
C ASP A 382 -13.78 14.97 -13.01
N ALA A 383 -13.57 15.53 -14.20
CA ALA A 383 -13.52 16.98 -14.40
C ALA A 383 -14.92 17.52 -14.70
N THR A 384 -15.26 18.70 -14.17
CA THR A 384 -16.56 19.36 -14.37
C THR A 384 -16.40 20.82 -14.82
N ASP A 385 -17.49 21.45 -15.27
CA ASP A 385 -17.53 22.84 -15.79
C ASP A 385 -16.42 23.13 -16.81
N ILE A 386 -16.31 22.26 -17.83
CA ILE A 386 -15.24 22.34 -18.82
C ILE A 386 -15.61 23.35 -19.91
N GLU A 387 -14.73 24.29 -20.21
CA GLU A 387 -14.84 25.22 -21.35
C GLU A 387 -13.56 25.19 -22.19
N ILE A 388 -13.71 24.83 -23.47
CA ILE A 388 -12.61 24.74 -24.44
C ILE A 388 -12.70 25.92 -25.40
N ALA A 389 -11.60 26.65 -25.56
CA ALA A 389 -11.47 27.79 -26.44
C ALA A 389 -10.21 27.69 -27.31
N ASP A 390 -10.21 28.40 -28.43
CA ASP A 390 -9.09 28.49 -29.37
C ASP A 390 -9.11 29.87 -30.09
N ALA A 391 -8.18 30.13 -30.99
CA ALA A 391 -8.18 31.31 -31.85
C ALA A 391 -7.77 30.97 -33.28
N ILE A 392 -8.43 31.59 -34.26
CA ILE A 392 -8.05 31.46 -35.68
C ILE A 392 -7.07 32.56 -36.02
N HIS A 393 -5.88 32.16 -36.43
CA HIS A 393 -4.85 33.08 -36.89
C HIS A 393 -5.35 33.90 -38.09
N THR A 394 -5.07 35.21 -38.10
CA THR A 394 -5.64 36.17 -39.05
C THR A 394 -5.36 35.86 -40.53
N SER A 395 -4.28 35.14 -40.83
CA SER A 395 -3.91 34.68 -42.19
C SER A 395 -4.75 33.49 -42.71
N PHE A 396 -5.72 33.00 -41.95
CA PHE A 396 -6.61 31.91 -42.35
C PHE A 396 -8.08 32.34 -42.28
N ASP A 397 -8.92 31.68 -43.07
CA ASP A 397 -10.38 31.76 -43.00
C ASP A 397 -10.93 30.46 -42.46
N LEU A 398 -11.91 30.52 -41.55
CA LEU A 398 -12.68 29.34 -41.17
C LEU A 398 -13.54 28.88 -42.35
N THR A 399 -13.45 27.61 -42.72
CA THR A 399 -14.26 27.03 -43.80
C THR A 399 -15.24 25.96 -43.33
N SER A 400 -15.00 25.33 -42.18
CA SER A 400 -15.92 24.37 -41.54
C SER A 400 -15.69 24.29 -40.03
N GLY A 401 -16.72 23.96 -39.25
CA GLY A 401 -16.67 23.85 -37.78
C GLY A 401 -17.33 25.03 -37.05
N ASP A 402 -17.61 24.85 -35.75
CA ASP A 402 -18.44 25.76 -34.92
C ASP A 402 -17.64 26.88 -34.20
N PHE A 403 -16.38 27.11 -34.58
CA PHE A 403 -15.53 28.14 -33.97
C PHE A 403 -15.96 29.56 -34.43
N PRO A 404 -15.91 30.63 -33.61
CA PRO A 404 -15.22 30.81 -32.33
C PRO A 404 -16.07 30.67 -31.07
N ASN A 405 -17.12 29.86 -31.10
CA ASN A 405 -17.90 29.62 -29.88
C ASN A 405 -17.15 28.63 -28.97
N PRO A 406 -16.83 29.01 -27.71
CA PRO A 406 -16.26 28.07 -26.75
C PRO A 406 -17.16 26.85 -26.59
N LYS A 407 -16.57 25.66 -26.55
CA LYS A 407 -17.33 24.42 -26.35
C LYS A 407 -17.36 24.07 -24.87
N ARG A 408 -18.57 23.87 -24.34
CA ARG A 408 -18.78 23.49 -22.94
C ARG A 408 -19.13 22.01 -22.81
N TYR A 409 -18.59 21.38 -21.78
CA TYR A 409 -18.97 20.04 -21.33
C TYR A 409 -19.24 20.07 -19.82
N ASP A 410 -20.31 19.40 -19.39
CA ASP A 410 -20.63 19.31 -17.95
C ASP A 410 -19.68 18.36 -17.22
N LEU A 411 -19.17 17.33 -17.92
CA LEU A 411 -18.38 16.24 -17.33
C LEU A 411 -17.43 15.62 -18.38
N ILE A 412 -16.17 15.39 -17.99
CA ILE A 412 -15.25 14.47 -18.67
C ILE A 412 -14.71 13.51 -17.61
N ARG A 413 -15.03 12.21 -17.76
CA ARG A 413 -14.63 11.21 -16.76
C ARG A 413 -13.12 10.97 -16.76
N SER A 414 -12.59 10.47 -15.65
CA SER A 414 -11.20 10.01 -15.59
C SER A 414 -10.88 9.05 -16.75
N GLY A 415 -9.79 9.31 -17.47
CA GLY A 415 -9.34 8.56 -18.65
C GLY A 415 -10.16 8.80 -19.93
N GLU A 416 -11.14 9.70 -19.92
CA GLU A 416 -11.94 10.03 -21.10
C GLU A 416 -11.30 11.15 -21.94
N THR A 417 -11.37 11.00 -23.27
CA THR A 417 -10.88 11.98 -24.25
C THR A 417 -12.05 12.59 -25.05
N ARG A 418 -11.97 13.89 -25.34
CA ARG A 418 -12.90 14.65 -26.20
C ARG A 418 -12.14 15.33 -27.35
N ASP A 419 -12.55 15.02 -28.57
CA ASP A 419 -11.98 15.63 -29.78
C ASP A 419 -12.94 16.66 -30.40
N LEU A 420 -12.39 17.80 -30.81
CA LEU A 420 -13.07 18.85 -31.55
C LEU A 420 -12.31 19.13 -32.84
N GLN A 421 -13.05 19.35 -33.94
CA GLN A 421 -12.45 19.62 -35.23
C GLN A 421 -13.02 20.87 -35.89
N TYR A 422 -12.16 21.64 -36.53
CA TYR A 422 -12.53 22.74 -37.41
C TYR A 422 -11.55 22.86 -38.57
N THR A 423 -12.00 23.36 -39.72
CA THR A 423 -11.21 23.46 -40.95
C THR A 423 -10.93 24.92 -41.28
N ILE A 424 -9.67 25.23 -41.56
CA ILE A 424 -9.23 26.57 -41.93
C ILE A 424 -8.55 26.56 -43.31
N ARG A 425 -8.69 27.65 -44.05
CA ARG A 425 -8.10 27.87 -45.38
C ARG A 425 -7.09 29.00 -45.36
N ALA A 426 -5.91 28.79 -45.92
CA ALA A 426 -4.88 29.84 -45.96
C ALA A 426 -5.18 30.92 -47.00
N LYS A 427 -5.10 32.20 -46.58
CA LYS A 427 -5.22 33.37 -47.47
C LYS A 427 -3.89 33.75 -48.11
N GLU A 428 -2.79 33.58 -47.40
CA GLU A 428 -1.46 34.05 -47.77
C GLU A 428 -0.44 32.94 -47.62
N SER A 429 0.61 32.96 -48.44
CA SER A 429 1.76 32.07 -48.28
C SER A 429 2.72 32.60 -47.22
N GLY A 430 3.31 31.71 -46.43
CA GLY A 430 4.21 32.08 -45.33
C GLY A 430 4.32 30.96 -44.30
N THR A 431 5.04 31.21 -43.22
CA THR A 431 5.06 30.35 -42.03
C THR A 431 4.26 31.05 -40.95
N PHE A 432 3.24 30.38 -40.41
CA PHE A 432 2.34 30.95 -39.41
C PHE A 432 2.33 30.09 -38.15
N THR A 433 2.37 30.74 -37.00
CA THR A 433 2.18 30.07 -35.71
C THR A 433 0.71 30.17 -35.32
N LEU A 434 0.08 29.02 -35.13
CA LEU A 434 -1.24 28.93 -34.52
C LEU A 434 -1.10 29.03 -33.01
N ASP A 435 -1.86 29.94 -32.42
CA ASP A 435 -1.90 30.13 -30.97
C ASP A 435 -2.40 28.86 -30.26
N PRO A 436 -2.00 28.64 -29.00
CA PRO A 436 -2.50 27.58 -28.14
C PRO A 436 -4.03 27.56 -28.04
N ALA A 437 -4.60 26.36 -28.05
CA ALA A 437 -5.95 26.15 -27.53
C ALA A 437 -5.91 26.11 -26.00
N THR A 438 -6.98 26.55 -25.35
CA THR A 438 -7.10 26.57 -23.89
C THR A 438 -8.30 25.76 -23.43
N VAL A 439 -8.19 25.15 -22.26
CA VAL A 439 -9.31 24.52 -21.55
C VAL A 439 -9.32 24.99 -20.11
N THR A 440 -10.48 25.41 -19.61
CA THR A 440 -10.73 25.65 -18.18
C THR A 440 -11.67 24.59 -17.64
N TYR A 441 -11.48 24.17 -16.38
CA TYR A 441 -12.28 23.14 -15.73
C TYR A 441 -12.26 23.31 -14.21
N ALA A 442 -13.28 22.83 -13.52
CA ALA A 442 -13.29 22.74 -12.06
C ALA A 442 -12.66 21.41 -11.59
N ASP A 443 -11.80 21.49 -10.58
CA ASP A 443 -11.28 20.32 -9.85
C ASP A 443 -12.28 19.80 -8.80
N GLU A 444 -11.88 18.77 -8.05
CA GLU A 444 -12.71 18.12 -7.02
C GLU A 444 -13.14 19.06 -5.87
N ASP A 445 -12.37 20.12 -5.62
CA ASP A 445 -12.68 21.16 -4.63
C ASP A 445 -13.51 22.32 -5.23
N GLY A 446 -13.81 22.26 -6.53
CA GLY A 446 -14.53 23.29 -7.27
C GLY A 446 -13.66 24.48 -7.66
N ASN A 447 -12.33 24.40 -7.56
CA ASN A 447 -11.43 25.45 -8.02
C ASN A 447 -11.23 25.36 -9.54
N ILE A 448 -11.25 26.52 -10.20
CA ILE A 448 -11.07 26.59 -11.65
C ILE A 448 -9.59 26.51 -12.01
N GLN A 449 -9.25 25.50 -12.81
CA GLN A 449 -7.94 25.23 -13.38
C GLN A 449 -7.92 25.58 -14.88
N GLU A 450 -6.72 25.80 -15.44
CA GLU A 450 -6.50 26.08 -16.87
C GLU A 450 -5.37 25.20 -17.42
N ALA A 451 -5.57 24.61 -18.60
CA ALA A 451 -4.52 23.96 -19.39
C ALA A 451 -4.48 24.52 -20.82
N LYS A 452 -3.30 24.46 -21.45
CA LYS A 452 -3.05 25.02 -22.79
C LYS A 452 -2.29 24.02 -23.65
N SER A 453 -2.62 24.00 -24.95
CA SER A 453 -1.85 23.22 -25.90
C SER A 453 -0.53 23.92 -26.22
N GLU A 454 0.45 23.21 -26.77
CA GLU A 454 1.56 23.88 -27.43
C GLU A 454 1.08 24.65 -28.67
N PRO A 455 1.72 25.78 -29.03
CA PRO A 455 1.47 26.46 -30.30
C PRO A 455 1.94 25.59 -31.47
N HIS A 456 1.30 25.73 -32.63
CA HIS A 456 1.61 24.88 -33.79
C HIS A 456 2.03 25.68 -35.00
N ILE A 457 3.15 25.32 -35.65
CA ILE A 457 3.63 26.01 -36.85
C ILE A 457 3.05 25.37 -38.11
N ILE A 458 2.39 26.16 -38.96
CA ILE A 458 1.90 25.75 -40.26
C ILE A 458 2.66 26.47 -41.37
N LYS A 459 3.13 25.70 -42.36
CA LYS A 459 3.77 26.23 -43.56
C LYS A 459 2.77 26.31 -44.71
N VAL A 460 2.61 27.50 -45.29
CA VAL A 460 1.78 27.75 -46.46
C VAL A 460 2.65 28.08 -47.68
N ILE A 461 2.63 27.21 -48.67
CA ILE A 461 3.45 27.32 -49.89
C ILE A 461 2.72 28.18 -50.93
N PRO A 462 3.38 29.13 -51.61
CA PRO A 462 2.78 29.90 -52.70
C PRO A 462 2.21 29.01 -53.80
N SER A 463 1.05 29.38 -54.32
CA SER A 463 0.45 28.72 -55.49
C SER A 463 1.09 29.29 -56.75
N THR A 464 1.97 28.51 -57.40
CA THR A 464 2.55 28.88 -58.69
C THR A 464 1.57 28.56 -59.82
N GLU A 465 1.00 29.56 -60.48
CA GLU A 465 0.59 29.42 -61.87
C GLU A 465 0.72 30.73 -62.64
N GLY A 466 1.43 30.65 -63.78
CA GLY A 466 1.38 31.65 -64.84
C GLY A 466 1.59 30.96 -66.19
N GLY A 467 0.63 31.08 -67.11
CA GLY A 467 0.87 30.93 -68.56
C GLY A 467 -0.02 29.98 -69.38
N THR A 468 -1.22 30.44 -69.74
CA THR A 468 -1.97 30.30 -71.02
C THR A 468 -2.01 29.01 -71.90
N SER A 469 -3.26 28.70 -72.30
CA SER A 469 -3.76 28.21 -73.62
C SER A 469 -4.15 26.73 -73.78
N GLY A 470 -5.45 26.47 -73.62
CA GLY A 470 -6.32 25.96 -74.69
C GLY A 470 -6.23 24.48 -75.10
N GLY A 471 -7.28 23.71 -74.80
CA GLY A 471 -7.56 22.44 -75.49
C GLY A 471 -8.33 21.45 -74.62
N THR A 472 -9.62 21.31 -74.87
CA THR A 472 -10.53 20.34 -74.25
C THR A 472 -10.05 18.89 -74.36
N SER A 473 -9.92 18.20 -73.22
CA SER A 473 -10.19 16.77 -73.13
C SER A 473 -10.65 16.42 -71.71
N ARG A 474 -11.78 15.72 -71.60
CA ARG A 474 -12.22 15.10 -70.35
C ARG A 474 -11.19 14.05 -69.94
N SER A 475 -10.65 14.15 -68.73
CA SER A 475 -10.11 12.99 -68.00
C SER A 475 -10.39 13.16 -66.51
N ASN A 476 -10.95 12.10 -65.92
CA ASN A 476 -11.33 11.94 -64.52
C ASN A 476 -10.29 12.47 -63.52
N PRO A 477 -10.72 12.93 -62.32
CA PRO A 477 -9.81 13.12 -61.21
C PRO A 477 -9.29 11.74 -60.76
N SER A 478 -7.98 11.53 -60.83
CA SER A 478 -7.31 10.42 -60.16
C SER A 478 -7.37 10.67 -58.66
N ILE A 479 -8.36 10.05 -58.02
CA ILE A 479 -8.53 9.97 -56.57
C ILE A 479 -7.32 9.21 -56.02
N SER A 480 -6.53 9.84 -55.16
CA SER A 480 -5.47 9.18 -54.38
C SER A 480 -6.12 8.19 -53.40
N THR A 481 -5.73 6.91 -53.46
CA THR A 481 -6.52 5.80 -52.88
C THR A 481 -5.98 5.18 -51.59
N ALA A 482 -4.90 5.70 -51.00
CA ALA A 482 -4.49 5.42 -49.62
C ALA A 482 -3.79 6.64 -48.99
N SER A 483 -3.80 6.74 -47.65
CA SER A 483 -3.01 7.72 -46.90
C SER A 483 -1.86 6.98 -46.22
N VAL A 484 -0.63 7.41 -46.52
CA VAL A 484 0.58 6.89 -45.89
C VAL A 484 1.36 8.03 -45.29
N GLN A 485 1.74 7.93 -44.02
CA GLN A 485 2.52 8.95 -43.31
C GLN A 485 3.63 8.30 -42.48
N LEU A 486 4.78 8.97 -42.37
CA LEU A 486 5.92 8.56 -41.55
C LEU A 486 6.18 9.65 -40.51
N HIS A 487 6.15 9.28 -39.23
CA HIS A 487 6.38 10.18 -38.10
C HIS A 487 7.36 9.55 -37.12
N GLY A 488 8.14 10.36 -36.40
CA GLY A 488 8.99 9.91 -35.29
C GLY A 488 8.48 10.47 -33.97
N GLU A 489 8.50 9.69 -32.90
CA GLU A 489 8.12 10.19 -31.56
C GLU A 489 9.06 11.29 -31.05
N LYS A 490 10.34 11.23 -31.46
CA LYS A 490 11.33 12.30 -31.26
C LYS A 490 12.18 12.45 -32.52
N THR A 491 12.33 13.67 -33.01
CA THR A 491 13.21 14.00 -34.14
C THR A 491 14.45 14.79 -33.72
N ASP A 492 14.57 15.13 -32.43
CA ASP A 492 15.77 15.72 -31.80
C ASP A 492 16.14 14.85 -30.59
N VAL A 493 17.24 14.12 -30.68
CA VAL A 493 17.59 13.03 -29.75
C VAL A 493 19.04 13.08 -29.32
N VAL A 494 19.36 12.48 -28.18
CA VAL A 494 20.74 12.38 -27.69
C VAL A 494 21.41 11.12 -28.27
N LEU A 495 22.74 11.18 -28.43
CA LEU A 495 23.52 10.03 -28.89
C LEU A 495 23.22 8.76 -28.06
N GLY A 496 22.85 7.67 -28.73
CA GLY A 496 22.56 6.38 -28.09
C GLY A 496 21.10 6.16 -27.69
N GLU A 497 20.24 7.18 -27.83
CA GLU A 497 18.80 7.09 -27.58
C GLU A 497 18.09 6.26 -28.67
N ASP A 498 17.11 5.45 -28.26
CA ASP A 498 16.22 4.74 -29.18
C ASP A 498 15.15 5.70 -29.71
N ILE A 499 14.97 5.69 -31.03
CA ILE A 499 14.04 6.52 -31.77
C ILE A 499 12.95 5.61 -32.33
N LEU A 500 11.70 5.84 -31.92
CA LEU A 500 10.56 5.10 -32.45
C LEU A 500 9.97 5.83 -33.65
N LEU A 501 9.97 5.17 -34.80
CA LEU A 501 9.33 5.64 -36.03
C LEU A 501 8.00 4.91 -36.19
N LYS A 502 6.94 5.66 -36.50
CA LYS A 502 5.61 5.11 -36.80
C LYS A 502 5.25 5.43 -38.23
N LEU A 503 4.94 4.39 -38.99
CA LEU A 503 4.43 4.49 -40.35
C LEU A 503 2.98 4.02 -40.37
N SER A 504 2.06 4.96 -40.62
CA SER A 504 0.62 4.68 -40.63
C SER A 504 0.16 4.41 -42.06
N ALA A 505 -0.52 3.28 -42.27
CA ALA A 505 -1.19 2.96 -43.52
C ALA A 505 -2.66 2.63 -43.26
N VAL A 506 -3.57 3.22 -44.03
CA VAL A 506 -5.02 3.00 -43.90
C VAL A 506 -5.60 2.50 -45.21
N ASN A 507 -6.23 1.31 -45.17
CA ASN A 507 -7.01 0.79 -46.28
C ASN A 507 -8.44 1.36 -46.21
N LEU A 508 -8.86 2.11 -47.23
CA LEU A 508 -10.21 2.69 -47.27
C LEU A 508 -11.27 1.60 -47.46
N ILE A 509 -12.43 1.73 -46.80
CA ILE A 509 -13.53 0.74 -46.76
C ILE A 509 -14.01 0.28 -48.16
N THR A 510 -13.75 1.09 -49.20
CA THR A 510 -14.19 0.84 -50.58
C THR A 510 -13.23 -0.01 -51.42
N LYS A 511 -12.11 -0.49 -50.85
CA LYS A 511 -11.05 -1.22 -51.57
C LYS A 511 -10.94 -2.67 -51.12
N PRO A 512 -10.40 -3.59 -51.95
CA PRO A 512 -10.03 -4.95 -51.53
C PRO A 512 -8.93 -4.96 -50.46
N ALA A 513 -8.58 -6.14 -49.93
CA ALA A 513 -7.45 -6.28 -49.00
C ALA A 513 -6.16 -5.67 -49.61
N MET A 514 -5.44 -4.89 -48.80
CA MET A 514 -4.24 -4.17 -49.22
C MET A 514 -3.00 -4.90 -48.72
N HIS A 515 -2.11 -5.28 -49.62
CA HIS A 515 -0.80 -5.80 -49.26
C HIS A 515 0.20 -4.63 -49.21
N VAL A 516 0.83 -4.45 -48.06
CA VAL A 516 1.78 -3.37 -47.81
C VAL A 516 3.16 -3.93 -47.46
N GLN A 517 4.18 -3.53 -48.21
CA GLN A 517 5.58 -3.79 -47.92
C GLN A 517 6.25 -2.50 -47.47
N VAL A 518 6.93 -2.57 -46.32
CA VAL A 518 7.71 -1.44 -45.79
C VAL A 518 9.19 -1.80 -45.86
N ILE A 519 9.99 -0.86 -46.34
CA ILE A 519 11.44 -0.96 -46.46
C ILE A 519 12.06 0.27 -45.80
N ILE A 520 12.96 0.05 -44.86
CA ILE A 520 13.71 1.13 -44.19
C ILE A 520 15.19 0.98 -44.49
N ILE A 521 15.79 2.11 -44.85
CA ILE A 521 17.22 2.22 -45.12
C ILE A 521 17.77 3.21 -44.09
N PRO A 522 18.31 2.74 -42.95
CA PRO A 522 18.92 3.64 -41.99
C PRO A 522 20.15 4.31 -42.63
N PRO A 523 20.32 5.64 -42.48
CA PRO A 523 21.52 6.33 -42.94
C PRO A 523 22.75 5.90 -42.15
N SER A 524 23.94 6.12 -42.71
CA SER A 524 25.22 5.85 -42.04
C SER A 524 25.26 6.56 -40.68
N GLY A 525 25.52 5.80 -39.61
CA GLY A 525 25.49 6.31 -38.24
C GLY A 525 24.25 5.89 -37.44
N MET A 526 23.30 5.15 -38.02
CA MET A 526 22.14 4.59 -37.30
C MET A 526 21.96 3.08 -37.52
N SER A 527 21.28 2.42 -36.58
CA SER A 527 20.98 0.97 -36.64
C SER A 527 19.53 0.68 -36.26
N VAL A 528 18.85 -0.20 -36.99
CA VAL A 528 17.51 -0.67 -36.64
C VAL A 528 17.60 -1.65 -35.47
N THR A 529 16.80 -1.43 -34.43
CA THR A 529 16.75 -2.24 -33.19
C THR A 529 15.47 -3.07 -33.08
N SER A 530 14.46 -2.82 -33.91
CA SER A 530 13.21 -3.61 -33.93
C SER A 530 13.40 -5.04 -34.47
N SER A 531 12.87 -6.03 -33.77
CA SER A 531 12.93 -7.45 -34.15
C SER A 531 11.91 -7.87 -35.21
N ALA A 532 10.88 -7.04 -35.47
CA ALA A 532 9.83 -7.30 -36.46
C ALA A 532 10.27 -7.10 -37.91
N PHE A 533 11.48 -6.56 -38.12
CA PHE A 533 12.04 -6.30 -39.44
C PHE A 533 13.17 -7.28 -39.75
N ALA A 534 13.04 -7.99 -40.87
CA ALA A 534 14.09 -8.87 -41.35
C ALA A 534 15.16 -8.05 -42.10
N LYS A 535 16.43 -8.26 -41.76
CA LYS A 535 17.56 -7.67 -42.48
C LYS A 535 17.69 -8.32 -43.86
N SER A 536 17.29 -7.60 -44.90
CA SER A 536 17.60 -7.96 -46.28
C SER A 536 19.02 -7.48 -46.60
N GLY A 537 19.74 -8.19 -47.48
CA GLY A 537 21.14 -7.89 -47.80
C GLY A 537 21.38 -6.42 -48.16
N ALA A 538 22.59 -5.91 -47.90
CA ALA A 538 23.00 -4.50 -48.07
C ALA A 538 22.42 -3.48 -47.06
N GLY A 539 22.04 -3.92 -45.85
CA GLY A 539 21.69 -3.01 -44.76
C GLY A 539 20.26 -2.47 -44.79
N GLN A 540 19.40 -3.06 -45.62
CA GLN A 540 17.98 -2.72 -45.72
C GLN A 540 17.15 -3.61 -44.80
N TYR A 541 16.08 -3.06 -44.23
CA TYR A 541 15.19 -3.76 -43.31
C TYR A 541 13.78 -3.78 -43.90
N THR A 542 13.15 -4.96 -43.98
CA THR A 542 11.83 -5.10 -44.62
C THR A 542 10.85 -5.90 -43.79
N THR A 543 9.56 -5.56 -43.91
CA THR A 543 8.43 -6.30 -43.38
C THR A 543 7.21 -6.14 -44.29
N THR A 544 6.25 -7.05 -44.19
CA THR A 544 5.03 -7.07 -45.02
C THR A 544 3.80 -7.33 -44.18
N TYR A 545 2.71 -6.61 -44.46
CA TYR A 545 1.42 -6.79 -43.80
C TYR A 545 0.29 -6.83 -44.82
N GLU A 546 -0.83 -7.41 -44.40
CA GLU A 546 -2.08 -7.41 -45.13
C GLU A 546 -3.12 -6.64 -44.30
N LEU A 547 -3.78 -5.65 -44.91
CA LEU A 547 -4.76 -4.78 -44.27
C LEU A 547 -6.13 -4.96 -44.92
N GLU A 548 -7.11 -5.38 -44.13
CA GLU A 548 -8.49 -5.54 -44.55
C GLU A 548 -9.16 -4.18 -44.86
N PRO A 549 -10.21 -4.16 -45.70
CA PRO A 549 -10.92 -2.93 -46.04
C PRO A 549 -11.43 -2.19 -44.79
N GLY A 550 -11.10 -0.89 -44.67
CA GLY A 550 -11.51 -0.06 -43.53
C GLY A 550 -10.57 -0.13 -42.33
N THR A 551 -9.50 -0.91 -42.39
CA THR A 551 -8.54 -1.05 -41.30
C THR A 551 -7.31 -0.16 -41.52
N GLY A 552 -6.82 0.41 -40.42
CA GLY A 552 -5.56 1.12 -40.36
C GLY A 552 -4.55 0.36 -39.52
N LYS A 553 -3.26 0.54 -39.81
CA LYS A 553 -2.19 -0.02 -38.99
C LYS A 553 -1.03 0.96 -38.88
N ASP A 554 -0.58 1.14 -37.63
CA ASP A 554 0.68 1.78 -37.32
C ASP A 554 1.78 0.71 -37.30
N ILE A 555 2.79 0.92 -38.13
CA ILE A 555 3.94 0.05 -38.26
C ILE A 555 5.10 0.74 -37.55
N GLU A 556 5.48 0.19 -36.40
CA GLU A 556 6.49 0.80 -35.53
C GLU A 556 7.88 0.21 -35.78
N VAL A 557 8.88 1.09 -35.88
CA VAL A 557 10.28 0.74 -36.11
C VAL A 557 11.17 1.52 -35.16
N ALA A 558 11.82 0.81 -34.25
CA ALA A 558 12.86 1.37 -33.40
C ALA A 558 14.19 1.43 -34.16
N ILE A 559 14.84 2.60 -34.14
CA ILE A 559 16.21 2.81 -34.64
C ILE A 559 17.04 3.50 -33.55
N ARG A 560 18.35 3.24 -33.52
CA ARG A 560 19.28 3.85 -32.55
C ARG A 560 20.33 4.68 -33.23
N SER A 561 20.61 5.87 -32.68
CA SER A 561 21.68 6.75 -33.14
C SER A 561 23.04 6.29 -32.61
N ASN A 562 24.04 6.19 -33.49
CA ASN A 562 25.42 5.84 -33.15
C ASN A 562 26.40 6.98 -33.45
N GLN A 563 25.93 8.08 -34.06
CA GLN A 563 26.72 9.27 -34.41
C GLN A 563 25.89 10.54 -34.23
N VAL A 564 26.54 11.64 -33.83
CA VAL A 564 25.97 12.99 -33.72
C VAL A 564 25.90 13.64 -35.10
N GLY A 565 24.82 14.35 -35.43
CA GLY A 565 24.62 15.01 -36.72
C GLY A 565 23.15 15.05 -37.16
N ASP A 566 22.92 15.63 -38.34
CA ASP A 566 21.61 15.65 -38.99
C ASP A 566 21.52 14.50 -40.00
N PHE A 567 20.43 13.75 -39.96
CA PHE A 567 20.23 12.54 -40.75
C PHE A 567 18.84 12.52 -41.39
N ASP A 568 18.76 12.15 -42.67
CA ASP A 568 17.49 11.88 -43.34
C ASP A 568 17.21 10.37 -43.32
N VAL A 569 16.16 9.96 -42.59
CA VAL A 569 15.71 8.56 -42.57
C VAL A 569 14.70 8.36 -43.69
N ASN A 570 15.02 7.42 -44.60
CA ASN A 570 14.16 7.08 -45.71
C ASN A 570 13.35 5.81 -45.39
N GLY A 571 12.03 5.97 -45.28
CA GLY A 571 11.06 4.88 -45.26
C GLY A 571 10.38 4.76 -46.61
N ARG A 572 10.57 3.65 -47.31
CA ARG A 572 9.88 3.34 -48.56
C ARG A 572 8.73 2.38 -48.28
N ILE A 573 7.58 2.67 -48.86
CA ILE A 573 6.37 1.86 -48.75
C ILE A 573 5.86 1.52 -50.15
N ILE A 574 5.57 0.25 -50.36
CA ILE A 574 5.00 -0.26 -51.62
C ILE A 574 3.71 -0.95 -51.26
N TYR A 575 2.60 -0.60 -51.90
CA TYR A 575 1.33 -1.28 -51.66
C TYR A 575 0.53 -1.52 -52.94
N TYR A 576 -0.30 -2.56 -52.91
CA TYR A 576 -1.25 -2.90 -53.95
C TYR A 576 -2.50 -3.55 -53.33
N PHE A 577 -3.58 -3.67 -54.11
CA PHE A 577 -4.86 -4.20 -53.63
C PHE A 577 -5.22 -5.51 -54.33
N GLY A 578 -5.67 -6.50 -53.55
CA GLY A 578 -5.98 -7.85 -54.04
C GLY A 578 -4.76 -8.48 -54.74
N ASP A 579 -4.97 -9.11 -55.89
CA ASP A 579 -3.91 -9.78 -56.66
C ASP A 579 -3.23 -8.86 -57.70
N ASP A 580 -3.58 -7.56 -57.76
CA ASP A 580 -3.08 -6.62 -58.79
C ASP A 580 -1.71 -6.03 -58.45
N CYS A 581 -0.68 -6.89 -58.48
CA CYS A 581 0.71 -6.48 -58.23
C CYS A 581 1.28 -5.54 -59.32
N GLU A 582 0.67 -5.49 -60.51
CA GLU A 582 1.15 -4.63 -61.61
C GLU A 582 0.74 -3.16 -61.41
N GLY A 583 -0.30 -2.90 -60.61
CA GLY A 583 -0.78 -1.57 -60.23
C GLY A 583 -0.17 -1.01 -58.93
N ALA A 584 0.92 -1.58 -58.43
CA ALA A 584 1.49 -1.20 -57.14
C ALA A 584 1.95 0.27 -57.08
N GLU A 585 1.59 0.96 -56.00
CA GLU A 585 2.04 2.32 -55.71
C GLU A 585 3.27 2.29 -54.80
N ASP A 586 4.28 3.09 -55.14
CA ASP A 586 5.57 3.14 -54.45
C ASP A 586 5.86 4.57 -53.99
N HIS A 587 5.94 4.75 -52.68
CA HIS A 587 6.16 6.05 -52.05
C HIS A 587 7.40 6.00 -51.17
N THR A 588 8.23 7.04 -51.25
CA THR A 588 9.37 7.22 -50.35
C THR A 588 9.12 8.42 -49.45
N LEU A 589 9.17 8.18 -48.14
CA LEU A 589 8.95 9.15 -47.09
C LEU A 589 10.29 9.44 -46.42
N VAL A 590 10.59 10.71 -46.24
CA VAL A 590 11.86 11.18 -45.65
C VAL A 590 11.55 11.87 -44.33
N LEU A 591 12.19 11.42 -43.26
CA LEU A 591 12.09 12.03 -41.94
C LEU A 591 13.47 12.57 -41.51
N PRO A 592 13.65 13.90 -41.38
CA PRO A 592 14.88 14.46 -40.85
C PRO A 592 14.97 14.27 -39.34
N ILE A 593 16.14 13.87 -38.84
CA ILE A 593 16.45 13.65 -37.44
C ILE A 593 17.75 14.36 -37.08
N THR A 594 17.74 15.15 -36.02
CA THR A 594 18.93 15.78 -35.45
C THR A 594 19.37 15.01 -34.21
N VAL A 595 20.64 14.59 -34.17
CA VAL A 595 21.24 13.92 -33.02
C VAL A 595 22.26 14.86 -32.38
N ARG A 596 22.05 15.20 -31.11
CA ARG A 596 22.94 16.08 -30.33
C ARG A 596 23.80 15.30 -29.34
N ALA A 597 24.94 15.88 -28.97
CA ALA A 597 25.76 15.34 -27.88
C ALA A 597 25.06 15.58 -26.53
N GLU A 598 25.25 14.64 -25.59
CA GLU A 598 24.75 14.77 -24.22
C GLU A 598 25.49 15.93 -23.52
N LEU A 599 24.75 16.85 -22.89
CA LEU A 599 25.32 17.97 -22.15
C LEU A 599 25.60 17.55 -20.70
N GLU A 600 26.87 17.57 -20.30
CA GLU A 600 27.30 17.43 -18.90
C GLU A 600 26.79 18.62 -18.06
N PRO A 601 26.17 18.40 -16.88
CA PRO A 601 25.66 19.49 -16.07
C PRO A 601 26.76 20.21 -15.27
N GLY A 602 26.93 21.51 -15.54
CA GLY A 602 27.34 22.52 -14.54
C GLY A 602 28.79 23.03 -14.58
N ALA A 603 29.05 24.06 -15.40
CA ALA A 603 30.14 25.01 -15.17
C ALA A 603 29.65 26.43 -15.44
N GLU A 604 29.11 27.09 -14.41
CA GLU A 604 28.88 28.54 -14.45
C GLU A 604 30.21 29.29 -14.37
N ARG A 605 30.35 30.26 -15.27
CA ARG A 605 31.55 31.02 -15.57
C ARG A 605 31.49 32.36 -14.82
N THR A 606 32.44 32.61 -13.92
CA THR A 606 32.75 33.96 -13.42
C THR A 606 34.14 34.37 -13.92
N GLU A 607 34.21 35.30 -14.86
CA GLU A 607 35.40 36.14 -15.10
C GLU A 607 35.34 37.33 -14.12
N SER A 608 36.38 37.96 -13.57
CA SER A 608 37.84 37.80 -13.56
C SER A 608 38.37 38.75 -12.46
N SER A 609 39.48 38.42 -11.77
CA SER A 609 40.52 39.40 -11.43
C SER A 609 41.80 38.73 -10.91
N SER A 610 42.86 38.92 -11.70
CA SER A 610 44.28 39.11 -11.32
C SER A 610 44.88 38.42 -10.08
N GLY A 611 46.03 37.75 -10.28
CA GLY A 611 47.06 37.70 -9.24
C GLY A 611 47.95 36.47 -9.29
N SER A 612 49.13 36.62 -9.90
CA SER A 612 50.12 35.58 -10.14
C SER A 612 50.83 35.02 -8.89
N LYS A 613 51.38 33.80 -9.10
CA LYS A 613 52.63 33.20 -8.55
C LYS A 613 52.51 32.19 -7.40
N GLY A 614 52.98 30.97 -7.69
CA GLY A 614 54.17 30.45 -7.00
C GLY A 614 54.01 29.14 -6.21
N ALA A 615 54.32 28.03 -6.90
CA ALA A 615 55.24 26.96 -6.50
C ALA A 615 55.11 26.20 -5.15
N SER A 616 55.21 24.87 -5.31
CA SER A 616 55.91 23.87 -4.47
C SER A 616 55.24 23.28 -3.21
N VAL A 617 55.07 21.96 -3.30
CA VAL A 617 55.02 20.90 -2.26
C VAL A 617 56.48 20.33 -2.17
N PRO A 618 56.99 19.51 -1.18
CA PRO A 618 56.41 18.81 0.00
C PRO A 618 57.24 18.81 1.33
N GLY A 619 56.66 18.19 2.38
CA GLY A 619 57.36 17.29 3.35
C GLY A 619 57.17 17.65 4.84
N PHE A 620 57.04 16.76 5.82
CA PHE A 620 56.95 15.30 5.98
C PHE A 620 56.65 15.01 7.48
N GLY A 621 55.97 13.92 7.84
CA GLY A 621 55.91 13.39 9.23
C GLY A 621 54.60 12.63 9.52
N VAL A 622 54.51 11.29 9.40
CA VAL A 622 54.87 10.25 10.41
C VAL A 622 53.91 10.31 11.63
N VAL A 623 53.19 9.28 12.13
CA VAL A 623 53.08 7.82 11.94
C VAL A 623 51.91 7.31 12.83
N VAL A 624 51.22 6.25 12.36
CA VAL A 624 50.64 5.08 13.08
C VAL A 624 49.54 5.24 14.16
N THR A 625 48.35 4.76 13.78
CA THR A 625 47.57 3.62 14.34
C THR A 625 47.14 3.57 15.81
N GLY A 626 45.86 3.23 16.02
CA GLY A 626 45.45 2.31 17.09
C GLY A 626 44.12 2.63 17.78
N MET A 627 43.02 2.07 17.27
CA MET A 627 41.78 1.91 18.03
C MET A 627 41.92 0.76 19.04
N ILE A 628 41.71 1.05 20.34
CA ILE A 628 41.22 0.08 21.34
C ILE A 628 40.25 0.79 22.30
N LEU A 629 39.12 0.10 22.49
CA LEU A 629 38.06 0.24 23.49
C LEU A 629 38.46 0.78 24.87
N PHE A 630 37.60 1.61 25.47
CA PHE A 630 37.53 1.75 26.93
C PHE A 630 36.10 1.94 27.42
N ALA A 631 35.61 0.95 28.16
CA ALA A 631 34.51 1.04 29.10
C ALA A 631 34.97 1.83 30.35
N ILE A 632 34.09 2.66 30.90
CA ILE A 632 33.86 2.97 32.33
C ILE A 632 33.07 4.28 32.37
N TYR A 633 31.80 4.22 32.75
CA TYR A 633 31.17 5.33 33.45
C TYR A 633 30.14 4.81 34.47
N LEU A 634 30.29 5.35 35.69
CA LEU A 634 29.35 5.36 36.82
C LEU A 634 29.34 4.18 37.81
N ARG A 635 30.26 4.30 38.78
CA ARG A 635 29.93 4.12 40.19
C ARG A 635 30.17 5.44 40.92
N ARG A 636 29.10 6.08 41.42
CA ARG A 636 28.92 6.48 42.83
C ARG A 636 27.92 7.64 42.98
N LYS A 637 26.83 7.36 43.68
CA LYS A 637 26.47 8.14 44.88
C LYS A 637 25.93 7.19 45.95
N ARG A 638 26.50 7.31 47.16
CA ARG A 638 26.11 6.61 48.39
C ARG A 638 25.15 7.52 49.17
N ALA A 639 24.09 6.95 49.73
CA ALA A 639 23.66 7.10 51.12
C ALA A 639 22.79 5.89 51.46
#